data_AF-A0A0U3EDP7-F1
#
_entry.id   AF-A0A0U3EDP7-F1
#
_cell.length_a   1.000
_cell.length_b   1.000
_cell.length_c   1.000
_cell.angle_alpha   90.00
_cell.angle_beta   90.00
_cell.angle_gamma   90.00
#
_symmetry.space_group_name_H-M   'P 1'
#
loop_
_entity.id
_entity.type
_entity.pdbx_description
1 polymer ?
#
loop_
_entity_poly.entity_id
_entity_poly.type
_entity_poly.pdbx_seq_one_letter_code
_entity_poly.pdbx_strand_id
1 'polypeptide(L)'
;MNQIKISVIMPVYNDEKVIRESLDSVFNQTLTDLEVICINDGSTDNSLKILKNYKSKYGEKIKIFNQENQGSGIARNNAMIHTNGEYIAFLDSDDMFIDKTALEQMYDVAIKDDTSMISANLKVIDLNGELIINKNLRRFSKHEILKPEDYGIPYSFYKNIFKREFIIDNNFKFPDLLRGQDPVFFAEILSKLDNFSTVPVDFYALRSAGNNFGKINTHRKKHDYIEHFKLVFEILQNSGFDNLSNQYKNQLFYYLKSPENSSEDKNEIKNIVHDVFKDDELIINACDSFFNKIKVSLIIPVYNAEEFLDESINSLLNQTLKDIELVCVNDGSKDNSLKMLEDFAKNDDRIKIINQENQGCGAARNKALDNAKGDYIYFFDPDDYLTPNALEKLYDNAISNNSDFVIFKIASFRDGEPINYDEPGFEFEKIFNDVDFDNFTFNYRAIKRHVLLSSFAPWTKFYKKEFLDKYNDFRFHTNVAFDDVPFHVQSMIRAERISYVPEFFYHYRLSNPNSVNNTASNAPDIFKIIDYVENFLENEGCFDEFREDFSIFKITQLSMYISSSHSEDYFKMVKLAIEDMNFLNTDAYVGIIKRNNALKRFNAIMNSNSIMEYKLNLSNDSVDLGFLENNIYLKEIDRIQNEISNLALFSKDLEKNFEKIDNNINLNKELYNSVKILAKKDNNLNVSFKYNQFNSSNESNKIMVLEDRNKYLLKKYNELLNKRFFNNIFKK
;
A
#
# COMPACT_ATOMS: atom_id res chain seq x y z
N MET A 1 -77.16 0.99 -4.00
CA MET A 1 -75.96 0.35 -3.41
C MET A 1 -75.35 1.37 -2.47
N ASN A 2 -74.72 0.96 -1.36
CA ASN A 2 -73.91 1.89 -0.57
C ASN A 2 -72.79 2.45 -1.45
N GLN A 3 -72.45 3.72 -1.25
CA GLN A 3 -71.30 4.36 -1.88
C GLN A 3 -70.03 3.73 -1.30
N ILE A 4 -69.14 3.23 -2.16
CA ILE A 4 -67.84 2.73 -1.72
C ILE A 4 -67.01 3.92 -1.25
N LYS A 5 -66.46 3.82 -0.04
CA LYS A 5 -65.67 4.89 0.58
C LYS A 5 -64.20 4.82 0.18
N ILE A 6 -63.60 3.62 0.21
CA ILE A 6 -62.21 3.40 -0.21
C ILE A 6 -62.10 2.17 -1.12
N SER A 7 -61.37 2.30 -2.22
CA SER A 7 -60.87 1.18 -3.01
C SER A 7 -59.43 0.87 -2.59
N VAL A 8 -59.16 -0.38 -2.17
CA VAL A 8 -57.80 -0.84 -1.87
C VAL A 8 -57.21 -1.50 -3.12
N ILE A 9 -56.11 -0.97 -3.63
CA ILE A 9 -55.36 -1.52 -4.76
C ILE A 9 -54.29 -2.48 -4.25
N MET A 10 -54.26 -3.69 -4.80
CA MET A 10 -53.28 -4.73 -4.47
C MET A 10 -52.68 -5.35 -5.74
N PRO A 11 -51.44 -5.00 -6.13
CA PRO A 11 -50.68 -5.81 -7.08
C PRO A 11 -50.33 -7.15 -6.41
N VAL A 12 -50.27 -8.24 -7.18
CA VAL A 12 -50.01 -9.59 -6.66
C VAL A 12 -49.04 -10.35 -7.57
N TYR A 13 -47.87 -10.73 -7.03
CA TYR A 13 -46.91 -11.59 -7.74
C TYR A 13 -46.16 -12.56 -6.81
N ASN A 14 -46.58 -13.83 -6.83
CA ASN A 14 -45.90 -14.95 -6.15
C ASN A 14 -45.80 -14.85 -4.60
N ASP A 15 -46.88 -14.39 -3.95
CA ASP A 15 -46.98 -14.15 -2.51
C ASP A 15 -47.84 -15.17 -1.75
N GLU A 16 -47.95 -16.43 -2.20
CA GLU A 16 -48.88 -17.43 -1.65
C GLU A 16 -48.78 -17.66 -0.14
N LYS A 17 -47.61 -17.36 0.45
CA LYS A 17 -47.30 -17.52 1.87
C LYS A 17 -47.92 -16.42 2.75
N VAL A 18 -48.01 -15.19 2.24
CA VAL A 18 -48.29 -13.97 3.03
C VAL A 18 -49.58 -13.26 2.60
N ILE A 19 -50.00 -13.39 1.34
CA ILE A 19 -51.19 -12.72 0.77
C ILE A 19 -52.49 -12.92 1.56
N ARG A 20 -52.60 -14.02 2.34
CA ARG A 20 -53.74 -14.26 3.23
C ARG A 20 -53.80 -13.25 4.37
N GLU A 21 -52.66 -12.97 5.00
CA GLU A 21 -52.54 -11.98 6.07
C GLU A 21 -52.88 -10.59 5.52
N SER A 22 -52.34 -10.26 4.34
CA SER A 22 -52.58 -9.00 3.63
C SER A 22 -54.07 -8.80 3.33
N LEU A 23 -54.75 -9.79 2.74
CA LEU A 23 -56.19 -9.72 2.45
C LEU A 23 -57.04 -9.69 3.73
N ASP A 24 -56.74 -10.53 4.71
CA ASP A 24 -57.46 -10.52 5.99
C ASP A 24 -57.27 -9.18 6.73
N SER A 25 -56.11 -8.52 6.58
CA SER A 25 -55.87 -7.18 7.17
C SER A 25 -56.81 -6.10 6.62
N VAL A 26 -57.23 -6.22 5.36
CA VAL A 26 -58.23 -5.34 4.72
C VAL A 26 -59.65 -5.73 5.15
N PHE A 27 -60.00 -7.01 5.10
CA PHE A 27 -61.37 -7.46 5.43
C PHE A 27 -61.70 -7.44 6.93
N ASN A 28 -60.70 -7.26 7.80
CA ASN A 28 -60.87 -7.07 9.24
C ASN A 28 -60.96 -5.59 9.67
N GLN A 29 -60.95 -4.63 8.74
CA GLN A 29 -61.16 -3.22 9.03
C GLN A 29 -62.60 -2.94 9.52
N THR A 30 -62.78 -1.93 10.38
CA THR A 30 -64.10 -1.49 10.86
C THR A 30 -64.90 -0.80 9.76
N LEU A 31 -64.23 -0.09 8.85
CA LEU A 31 -64.84 0.50 7.66
C LEU A 31 -65.33 -0.62 6.73
N THR A 32 -66.64 -0.81 6.62
CA THR A 32 -67.21 -1.92 5.83
C THR A 32 -67.53 -1.56 4.37
N ASP A 33 -67.65 -0.28 4.02
CA ASP A 33 -67.94 0.20 2.66
C ASP A 33 -66.66 0.26 1.79
N LEU A 34 -65.94 -0.87 1.73
CA LEU A 34 -64.69 -1.06 1.00
C LEU A 34 -64.87 -1.98 -0.21
N GLU A 35 -64.02 -1.77 -1.22
CA GLU A 35 -63.72 -2.78 -2.24
C GLU A 35 -62.20 -2.99 -2.37
N VAL A 36 -61.80 -4.17 -2.87
CA VAL A 36 -60.39 -4.52 -3.12
C VAL A 36 -60.20 -4.85 -4.60
N ILE A 37 -59.23 -4.21 -5.24
CA ILE A 37 -58.86 -4.40 -6.64
C ILE A 37 -57.52 -5.14 -6.69
N CYS A 38 -57.58 -6.45 -6.87
CA CYS A 38 -56.41 -7.31 -6.98
C CYS A 38 -56.00 -7.50 -8.45
N ILE A 39 -54.75 -7.20 -8.76
CA ILE A 39 -54.16 -7.46 -10.08
C ILE A 39 -53.12 -8.57 -9.95
N ASN A 40 -53.47 -9.76 -10.44
CA ASN A 40 -52.52 -10.86 -10.53
C ASN A 40 -51.58 -10.62 -11.72
N ASP A 41 -50.34 -10.22 -11.41
CA ASP A 41 -49.29 -9.83 -12.34
C ASP A 41 -48.51 -11.06 -12.84
N GLY A 42 -49.22 -12.09 -13.29
CA GLY A 42 -48.63 -13.32 -13.80
C GLY A 42 -48.06 -14.29 -12.75
N SER A 43 -48.64 -14.34 -11.54
CA SER A 43 -48.20 -15.31 -10.51
C SER A 43 -48.24 -16.75 -11.01
N THR A 44 -47.17 -17.49 -10.71
CA THR A 44 -46.97 -18.92 -11.03
C THR A 44 -47.25 -19.86 -9.85
N ASP A 45 -47.47 -19.31 -8.65
CA ASP A 45 -47.75 -20.03 -7.41
C ASP A 45 -49.26 -20.14 -7.10
N ASN A 46 -49.64 -20.45 -5.85
CA ASN A 46 -51.05 -20.51 -5.46
C ASN A 46 -51.72 -19.13 -5.23
N SER A 47 -51.07 -17.99 -5.44
CA SER A 47 -51.64 -16.66 -5.18
C SER A 47 -52.97 -16.44 -5.89
N LEU A 48 -53.07 -16.76 -7.18
CA LEU A 48 -54.34 -16.67 -7.93
C LEU A 48 -55.43 -17.60 -7.38
N LYS A 49 -55.06 -18.77 -6.86
CA LYS A 49 -56.00 -19.70 -6.22
C LYS A 49 -56.50 -19.14 -4.89
N ILE A 50 -55.63 -18.48 -4.11
CA ILE A 50 -56.01 -17.80 -2.87
C ILE A 50 -56.96 -16.64 -3.18
N LEU A 51 -56.62 -15.76 -4.13
CA LEU A 51 -57.51 -14.69 -4.59
C LEU A 51 -58.91 -15.21 -4.97
N LYS A 52 -59.00 -16.28 -5.77
CA LYS A 52 -60.27 -16.91 -6.15
C LYS A 52 -61.08 -17.40 -4.93
N ASN A 53 -60.43 -17.92 -3.89
CA ASN A 53 -61.12 -18.29 -2.65
C ASN A 53 -61.68 -17.07 -1.90
N TYR A 54 -60.94 -15.95 -1.88
CA TYR A 54 -61.44 -14.69 -1.30
C TYR A 54 -62.61 -14.11 -2.12
N LYS A 55 -62.59 -14.22 -3.45
CA LYS A 55 -63.76 -13.87 -4.31
C LYS A 55 -64.99 -14.70 -3.97
N SER A 56 -64.84 -16.00 -3.75
CA SER A 56 -65.94 -16.86 -3.29
C SER A 56 -66.46 -16.49 -1.89
N LYS A 57 -65.61 -15.98 -1.00
CA LYS A 57 -65.95 -15.60 0.38
C LYS A 57 -66.59 -14.21 0.49
N TYR A 58 -66.10 -13.23 -0.27
CA TYR A 58 -66.45 -11.80 -0.14
C TYR A 58 -67.23 -11.22 -1.33
N GLY A 59 -67.45 -12.00 -2.40
CA GLY A 59 -68.29 -11.61 -3.53
C GLY A 59 -67.81 -10.34 -4.23
N GLU A 60 -68.69 -9.36 -4.42
CA GLU A 60 -68.37 -8.12 -5.14
C GLU A 60 -67.46 -7.14 -4.39
N LYS A 61 -67.14 -7.40 -3.11
CA LYS A 61 -66.12 -6.60 -2.39
C LYS A 61 -64.69 -6.84 -2.87
N ILE A 62 -64.43 -7.83 -3.72
CA ILE A 62 -63.13 -8.06 -4.34
C ILE A 62 -63.29 -8.25 -5.84
N LYS A 63 -62.48 -7.54 -6.63
CA LYS A 63 -62.34 -7.71 -8.08
C LYS A 63 -60.94 -8.25 -8.35
N ILE A 64 -60.84 -9.22 -9.26
CA ILE A 64 -59.57 -9.87 -9.61
C ILE A 64 -59.40 -9.77 -11.12
N PHE A 65 -58.30 -9.17 -11.54
CA PHE A 65 -57.87 -9.12 -12.94
C PHE A 65 -56.55 -9.87 -13.07
N ASN A 66 -56.22 -10.30 -14.28
CA ASN A 66 -54.96 -10.99 -14.59
C ASN A 66 -54.27 -10.25 -15.74
N GLN A 67 -52.95 -10.14 -15.64
CA GLN A 67 -52.08 -9.65 -16.71
C GLN A 67 -50.83 -10.54 -16.79
N GLU A 68 -50.07 -10.39 -17.87
CA GLU A 68 -48.69 -10.91 -17.92
C GLU A 68 -47.80 -10.06 -17.00
N ASN A 69 -46.75 -10.67 -16.43
CA ASN A 69 -45.86 -10.00 -15.47
C ASN A 69 -45.18 -8.78 -16.11
N GLN A 70 -45.62 -7.60 -15.67
CA GLN A 70 -45.16 -6.29 -16.12
C GLN A 70 -44.69 -5.41 -14.96
N GLY A 71 -44.73 -5.92 -13.72
CA GLY A 71 -44.29 -5.22 -12.52
C GLY A 71 -45.41 -4.45 -11.81
N SER A 72 -45.18 -4.20 -10.51
CA SER A 72 -46.17 -3.60 -9.61
C SER A 72 -46.66 -2.22 -10.04
N GLY A 73 -45.85 -1.42 -10.74
CA GLY A 73 -46.26 -0.11 -11.24
C GLY A 73 -47.39 -0.20 -12.27
N ILE A 74 -47.18 -1.02 -13.31
CA ILE A 74 -48.19 -1.27 -14.36
C ILE A 74 -49.41 -1.97 -13.76
N ALA A 75 -49.23 -2.93 -12.85
CA ALA A 75 -50.33 -3.56 -12.13
C ALA A 75 -51.17 -2.53 -11.35
N ARG A 76 -50.55 -1.64 -10.56
CA ARG A 76 -51.27 -0.57 -9.84
C ARG A 76 -51.99 0.40 -10.80
N ASN A 77 -51.38 0.77 -11.92
CA ASN A 77 -52.03 1.58 -12.97
C ASN A 77 -53.30 0.91 -13.52
N ASN A 78 -53.23 -0.40 -13.83
CA ASN A 78 -54.36 -1.18 -14.31
C ASN A 78 -55.44 -1.41 -13.21
N ALA A 79 -55.08 -1.33 -11.93
CA ALA A 79 -56.04 -1.34 -10.83
C ALA A 79 -56.81 -0.01 -10.71
N MET A 80 -56.14 1.13 -10.87
CA MET A 80 -56.74 2.46 -10.67
C MET A 80 -57.98 2.70 -11.53
N ILE A 81 -57.98 2.25 -12.80
CA ILE A 81 -59.12 2.37 -13.72
C ILE A 81 -60.36 1.54 -13.34
N HIS A 82 -60.25 0.67 -12.32
CA HIS A 82 -61.34 -0.19 -11.83
C HIS A 82 -61.82 0.20 -10.42
N THR A 83 -61.36 1.33 -9.89
CA THR A 83 -61.75 1.87 -8.57
C THR A 83 -63.05 2.67 -8.63
N ASN A 84 -63.92 2.42 -7.65
CA ASN A 84 -65.20 3.12 -7.44
C ASN A 84 -65.24 3.90 -6.11
N GLY A 85 -64.28 3.65 -5.20
CA GLY A 85 -64.19 4.26 -3.89
C GLY A 85 -63.82 5.73 -3.97
N GLU A 86 -64.42 6.56 -3.12
CA GLU A 86 -64.14 8.00 -3.05
C GLU A 86 -62.64 8.30 -2.82
N TYR A 87 -61.97 7.44 -2.05
CA TYR A 87 -60.52 7.42 -1.86
C TYR A 87 -59.89 6.12 -2.38
N ILE A 88 -58.59 6.16 -2.69
CA ILE A 88 -57.75 5.01 -3.03
C ILE A 88 -56.75 4.80 -1.90
N ALA A 89 -56.61 3.54 -1.47
CA ALA A 89 -55.49 3.06 -0.64
C ALA A 89 -54.66 2.05 -1.43
N PHE A 90 -53.38 1.90 -1.13
CA PHE A 90 -52.51 0.89 -1.73
C PHE A 90 -52.03 -0.10 -0.67
N LEU A 91 -51.94 -1.37 -1.04
CA LEU A 91 -51.40 -2.45 -0.20
C LEU A 91 -50.70 -3.47 -1.08
N ASP A 92 -49.39 -3.62 -0.93
CA ASP A 92 -48.66 -4.69 -1.60
C ASP A 92 -48.98 -6.05 -0.93
N SER A 93 -48.91 -7.13 -1.71
CA SER A 93 -49.39 -8.47 -1.32
C SER A 93 -48.54 -9.22 -0.30
N ASP A 94 -47.38 -8.68 0.07
CA ASP A 94 -46.54 -9.14 1.18
C ASP A 94 -46.68 -8.29 2.46
N ASP A 95 -47.36 -7.15 2.40
CA ASP A 95 -47.55 -6.20 3.51
C ASP A 95 -48.93 -6.34 4.19
N MET A 96 -49.21 -5.55 5.24
CA MET A 96 -50.52 -5.56 5.91
C MET A 96 -50.96 -4.22 6.54
N PHE A 97 -52.27 -4.04 6.69
CA PHE A 97 -52.86 -2.99 7.53
C PHE A 97 -53.00 -3.46 8.99
N ILE A 98 -52.36 -2.77 9.93
CA ILE A 98 -52.17 -3.29 11.31
C ILE A 98 -53.23 -2.81 12.32
N ASP A 99 -53.68 -1.57 12.26
CA ASP A 99 -54.83 -1.11 13.06
C ASP A 99 -56.13 -1.28 12.26
N LYS A 100 -57.10 -1.96 12.88
CA LYS A 100 -58.41 -2.28 12.27
C LYS A 100 -59.30 -1.04 12.08
N THR A 101 -58.98 0.07 12.73
CA THR A 101 -59.73 1.32 12.65
C THR A 101 -59.06 2.35 11.73
N ALA A 102 -57.86 2.06 11.20
CA ALA A 102 -57.08 3.03 10.46
C ALA A 102 -57.80 3.59 9.23
N LEU A 103 -58.40 2.74 8.39
CA LEU A 103 -59.12 3.22 7.20
C LEU A 103 -60.36 4.05 7.55
N GLU A 104 -61.05 3.74 8.65
CA GLU A 104 -62.19 4.52 9.14
C GLU A 104 -61.73 5.90 9.64
N GLN A 105 -60.72 5.96 10.51
CA GLN A 105 -60.15 7.21 11.01
C GLN A 105 -59.60 8.09 9.88
N MET A 106 -58.92 7.49 8.89
CA MET A 106 -58.38 8.22 7.75
C MET A 106 -59.49 8.76 6.85
N TYR A 107 -60.55 7.99 6.59
CA TYR A 107 -61.70 8.49 5.81
C TYR A 107 -62.46 9.60 6.53
N ASP A 108 -62.72 9.46 7.83
CA ASP A 108 -63.48 10.46 8.58
C ASP A 108 -62.73 11.81 8.64
N VAL A 109 -61.39 11.78 8.77
CA VAL A 109 -60.54 12.98 8.65
C VAL A 109 -60.54 13.52 7.22
N ALA A 110 -60.49 12.64 6.20
CA ALA A 110 -60.53 13.03 4.80
C ALA A 110 -61.77 13.87 4.44
N ILE A 111 -62.94 13.41 4.87
CA ILE A 111 -64.23 14.09 4.64
C ILE A 111 -64.36 15.34 5.51
N LYS A 112 -63.85 15.32 6.75
CA LYS A 112 -63.90 16.47 7.66
C LYS A 112 -63.08 17.66 7.16
N ASP A 113 -61.93 17.41 6.55
CA ASP A 113 -60.98 18.44 6.13
C ASP A 113 -61.06 18.76 4.61
N ASP A 114 -61.83 17.97 3.83
CA ASP A 114 -61.91 18.00 2.36
C ASP A 114 -60.53 18.01 1.68
N THR A 115 -59.67 17.05 2.07
CA THR A 115 -58.27 16.98 1.63
C THR A 115 -58.02 15.89 0.59
N SER A 116 -57.14 16.17 -0.37
CA SER A 116 -56.79 15.23 -1.45
C SER A 116 -55.89 14.08 -1.00
N MET A 117 -55.19 14.20 0.15
CA MET A 117 -54.31 13.16 0.69
C MET A 117 -54.33 13.13 2.22
N ILE A 118 -54.32 11.92 2.78
CA ILE A 118 -54.27 11.68 4.22
C ILE A 118 -53.12 10.72 4.52
N SER A 119 -52.22 11.10 5.43
CA SER A 119 -51.03 10.31 5.79
C SER A 119 -51.11 9.75 7.21
N ALA A 120 -50.77 8.47 7.36
CA ALA A 120 -50.72 7.78 8.65
C ALA A 120 -49.33 7.22 8.97
N ASN A 121 -49.19 6.52 10.10
CA ASN A 121 -47.90 5.97 10.53
C ASN A 121 -47.57 4.65 9.84
N LEU A 122 -46.29 4.50 9.52
CA LEU A 122 -45.68 3.27 9.00
C LEU A 122 -45.00 2.48 10.15
N LYS A 123 -45.09 1.15 10.07
CA LYS A 123 -44.28 0.19 10.82
C LYS A 123 -43.47 -0.69 9.89
N VAL A 124 -42.54 -1.44 10.48
CA VAL A 124 -41.87 -2.57 9.82
C VAL A 124 -42.24 -3.85 10.57
N ILE A 125 -42.44 -4.94 9.85
CA ILE A 125 -42.62 -6.30 10.39
C ILE A 125 -41.56 -7.24 9.83
N ASP A 126 -41.28 -8.33 10.56
CA ASP A 126 -40.39 -9.40 10.10
C ASP A 126 -41.10 -10.38 9.15
N LEU A 127 -40.39 -11.43 8.73
CA LEU A 127 -40.95 -12.47 7.85
C LEU A 127 -42.10 -13.28 8.50
N ASN A 128 -42.25 -13.24 9.83
CA ASN A 128 -43.31 -13.90 10.59
C ASN A 128 -44.48 -12.96 10.91
N GLY A 129 -44.37 -11.65 10.62
CA GLY A 129 -45.38 -10.64 10.93
C GLY A 129 -45.15 -9.88 12.24
N GLU A 130 -44.03 -10.14 12.94
CA GLU A 130 -43.74 -9.50 14.23
C GLU A 130 -43.15 -8.09 14.05
N LEU A 131 -43.57 -7.15 14.91
CA LEU A 131 -43.21 -5.73 14.79
C LEU A 131 -41.72 -5.46 15.07
N ILE A 132 -41.03 -4.89 14.08
CA ILE A 132 -39.65 -4.42 14.22
C ILE A 132 -39.64 -2.95 14.66
N ILE A 133 -38.93 -2.65 15.75
CA ILE A 133 -38.77 -1.28 16.24
C ILE A 133 -37.78 -0.51 15.37
N ASN A 134 -38.29 0.28 14.42
CA ASN A 134 -37.50 1.22 13.64
C ASN A 134 -37.73 2.67 14.15
N LYS A 135 -36.71 3.26 14.80
CA LYS A 135 -36.76 4.62 15.36
C LYS A 135 -36.60 5.74 14.30
N ASN A 136 -36.17 5.40 13.09
CA ASN A 136 -35.90 6.38 12.02
C ASN A 136 -37.15 6.66 11.16
N LEU A 137 -38.22 5.89 11.31
CA LEU A 137 -39.49 6.16 10.64
C LEU A 137 -40.18 7.37 11.27
N ARG A 138 -40.59 8.33 10.42
CA ARG A 138 -41.43 9.45 10.85
C ARG A 138 -42.75 8.95 11.43
N ARG A 139 -43.14 9.55 12.56
CA ARG A 139 -44.43 9.31 13.22
C ARG A 139 -45.20 10.62 13.44
N PHE A 140 -46.49 10.59 13.17
CA PHE A 140 -47.48 11.59 13.58
C PHE A 140 -48.04 11.20 14.95
N SER A 141 -48.00 12.15 15.89
CA SER A 141 -48.47 12.01 17.29
C SER A 141 -49.82 12.66 17.55
N LYS A 142 -50.30 13.47 16.60
CA LYS A 142 -51.59 14.16 16.57
C LYS A 142 -52.02 14.35 15.11
N HIS A 143 -53.28 14.72 14.93
CA HIS A 143 -53.81 15.17 13.65
C HIS A 143 -53.34 16.61 13.36
N GLU A 144 -52.83 16.85 12.15
CA GLU A 144 -52.32 18.13 11.64
C GLU A 144 -52.65 18.27 10.16
N ILE A 145 -52.70 19.51 9.65
CA ILE A 145 -52.69 19.81 8.22
C ILE A 145 -51.31 20.37 7.89
N LEU A 146 -50.61 19.75 6.94
CA LEU A 146 -49.21 20.00 6.61
C LEU A 146 -49.05 20.37 5.13
N LYS A 147 -47.96 21.09 4.79
CA LYS A 147 -47.61 21.35 3.38
C LYS A 147 -46.93 20.12 2.75
N PRO A 148 -46.92 19.96 1.41
CA PRO A 148 -46.22 18.85 0.75
C PRO A 148 -44.73 18.81 1.10
N GLU A 149 -44.07 19.96 1.17
CA GLU A 149 -42.66 20.11 1.61
C GLU A 149 -42.43 19.50 3.00
N ASP A 150 -43.39 19.67 3.91
CA ASP A 150 -43.32 19.11 5.26
C ASP A 150 -43.38 17.59 5.25
N TYR A 151 -43.75 16.90 4.15
CA TYR A 151 -43.68 15.44 4.04
C TYR A 151 -42.23 14.93 4.10
N GLY A 152 -41.30 15.69 3.52
CA GLY A 152 -39.91 15.29 3.31
C GLY A 152 -39.75 14.35 2.11
N ILE A 153 -38.72 13.49 2.14
CA ILE A 153 -38.33 12.60 1.03
C ILE A 153 -39.54 11.78 0.53
N PRO A 154 -39.82 11.75 -0.80
CA PRO A 154 -41.03 11.14 -1.38
C PRO A 154 -41.01 9.60 -1.38
N TYR A 155 -40.81 8.96 -0.24
CA TYR A 155 -40.97 7.51 -0.07
C TYR A 155 -42.21 7.17 0.77
N SER A 156 -42.55 5.87 0.79
CA SER A 156 -43.62 5.30 1.62
C SER A 156 -45.04 5.81 1.31
N PHE A 157 -45.35 6.03 0.02
CA PHE A 157 -46.67 6.50 -0.44
C PHE A 157 -47.85 5.62 0.01
N TYR A 158 -47.60 4.32 0.21
CA TYR A 158 -48.57 3.30 0.62
C TYR A 158 -49.18 3.51 2.02
N LYS A 159 -48.56 4.32 2.89
CA LYS A 159 -49.14 4.69 4.19
C LYS A 159 -50.19 5.82 4.10
N ASN A 160 -50.53 6.23 2.88
CA ASN A 160 -51.44 7.33 2.60
C ASN A 160 -52.70 6.81 1.87
N ILE A 161 -53.81 7.54 2.00
CA ILE A 161 -54.96 7.41 1.11
C ILE A 161 -55.15 8.70 0.30
N PHE A 162 -55.66 8.58 -0.91
CA PHE A 162 -55.72 9.66 -1.91
C PHE A 162 -57.15 9.81 -2.46
N LYS A 163 -57.65 11.04 -2.61
CA LYS A 163 -58.97 11.30 -3.20
C LYS A 163 -58.97 10.83 -4.67
N ARG A 164 -59.89 9.94 -5.04
CA ARG A 164 -59.87 9.26 -6.36
C ARG A 164 -59.90 10.26 -7.53
N GLU A 165 -60.72 11.30 -7.40
CA GLU A 165 -60.86 12.36 -8.41
C GLU A 165 -59.54 13.13 -8.59
N PHE A 166 -58.83 13.46 -7.49
CA PHE A 166 -57.51 14.10 -7.55
C PHE A 166 -56.48 13.24 -8.31
N ILE A 167 -56.54 11.90 -8.19
CA ILE A 167 -55.69 10.99 -8.97
C ILE A 167 -56.06 10.99 -10.47
N ILE A 168 -57.36 10.95 -10.78
CA ILE A 168 -57.88 10.88 -12.16
C ILE A 168 -57.65 12.20 -12.90
N ASP A 169 -58.00 13.33 -12.30
CA ASP A 169 -57.98 14.66 -12.92
C ASP A 169 -56.56 15.13 -13.25
N ASN A 170 -55.58 14.73 -12.45
CA ASN A 170 -54.15 14.96 -12.72
C ASN A 170 -53.48 13.82 -13.53
N ASN A 171 -54.18 12.71 -13.77
CA ASN A 171 -53.67 11.54 -14.50
C ASN A 171 -52.37 10.96 -13.93
N PHE A 172 -52.20 10.95 -12.60
CA PHE A 172 -51.01 10.37 -11.96
C PHE A 172 -50.89 8.87 -12.23
N LYS A 173 -49.68 8.41 -12.56
CA LYS A 173 -49.38 7.01 -12.90
C LYS A 173 -48.01 6.62 -12.38
N PHE A 174 -47.85 5.35 -12.03
CA PHE A 174 -46.52 4.79 -11.84
C PHE A 174 -45.81 4.78 -13.20
N PRO A 175 -44.55 5.24 -13.30
CA PRO A 175 -43.80 5.20 -14.55
C PRO A 175 -43.44 3.75 -14.94
N ASP A 176 -43.04 3.54 -16.20
CA ASP A 176 -42.57 2.26 -16.72
C ASP A 176 -41.12 1.96 -16.29
N LEU A 177 -40.95 1.80 -14.98
CA LEU A 177 -39.69 1.46 -14.31
C LEU A 177 -39.86 0.16 -13.52
N LEU A 178 -38.96 -0.81 -13.72
CA LEU A 178 -38.94 -2.05 -12.93
C LEU A 178 -38.52 -1.82 -11.48
N ARG A 179 -37.78 -0.72 -11.23
CA ARG A 179 -37.34 -0.26 -9.90
C ARG A 179 -37.32 1.27 -9.85
N GLY A 180 -37.77 1.85 -8.74
CA GLY A 180 -37.81 3.30 -8.54
C GLY A 180 -39.12 3.98 -8.91
N GLN A 181 -40.16 3.23 -9.29
CA GLN A 181 -41.47 3.74 -9.68
C GLN A 181 -42.22 4.48 -8.55
N ASP A 182 -42.07 4.01 -7.30
CA ASP A 182 -42.78 4.54 -6.12
C ASP A 182 -42.49 6.02 -5.82
N PRO A 183 -41.23 6.47 -5.71
CA PRO A 183 -40.93 7.88 -5.43
C PRO A 183 -41.24 8.82 -6.58
N VAL A 184 -41.23 8.36 -7.84
CA VAL A 184 -41.63 9.19 -8.99
C VAL A 184 -43.12 9.51 -8.90
N PHE A 185 -43.97 8.48 -8.82
CA PHE A 185 -45.42 8.63 -8.64
C PHE A 185 -45.78 9.53 -7.45
N PHE A 186 -45.06 9.38 -6.34
CA PHE A 186 -45.36 10.15 -5.14
C PHE A 186 -44.81 11.58 -5.18
N ALA A 187 -43.70 11.84 -5.87
CA ALA A 187 -43.23 13.20 -6.15
C ALA A 187 -44.23 13.95 -7.04
N GLU A 188 -44.83 13.30 -8.05
CA GLU A 188 -45.89 13.91 -8.87
C GLU A 188 -47.08 14.33 -7.99
N ILE A 189 -47.53 13.46 -7.08
CA ILE A 189 -48.62 13.78 -6.15
C ILE A 189 -48.26 14.96 -5.24
N LEU A 190 -47.10 14.94 -4.59
CA LEU A 190 -46.66 16.05 -3.73
C LEU A 190 -46.57 17.38 -4.51
N SER A 191 -46.21 17.34 -5.81
CA SER A 191 -46.13 18.55 -6.65
C SER A 191 -47.45 19.27 -6.93
N LYS A 192 -48.59 18.60 -6.71
CA LYS A 192 -49.94 19.12 -7.02
C LYS A 192 -50.83 19.26 -5.79
N LEU A 193 -50.34 18.91 -4.61
CA LEU A 193 -51.06 19.10 -3.36
C LEU A 193 -50.84 20.51 -2.83
N ASP A 194 -51.91 21.19 -2.38
CA ASP A 194 -51.77 22.42 -1.59
C ASP A 194 -51.37 22.11 -0.13
N ASN A 195 -51.94 21.03 0.41
CA ASN A 195 -51.75 20.53 1.76
C ASN A 195 -52.21 19.06 1.86
N PHE A 196 -51.93 18.42 3.00
CA PHE A 196 -52.45 17.10 3.35
C PHE A 196 -52.72 16.97 4.85
N SER A 197 -53.70 16.15 5.23
CA SER A 197 -53.99 15.86 6.64
C SER A 197 -53.21 14.65 7.16
N THR A 198 -52.93 14.63 8.46
CA THR A 198 -52.31 13.49 9.14
C THR A 198 -53.27 12.82 10.12
N VAL A 199 -53.09 11.52 10.35
CA VAL A 199 -53.79 10.76 11.39
C VAL A 199 -52.76 10.01 12.25
N PRO A 200 -52.80 10.11 13.59
CA PRO A 200 -51.81 9.48 14.48
C PRO A 200 -52.06 7.98 14.70
N VAL A 201 -52.54 7.27 13.68
CA VAL A 201 -52.82 5.84 13.70
C VAL A 201 -51.69 5.05 13.04
N ASP A 202 -51.34 3.90 13.61
CA ASP A 202 -50.43 2.94 12.98
C ASP A 202 -51.19 2.17 11.90
N PHE A 203 -51.01 2.56 10.64
CA PHE A 203 -51.83 2.07 9.52
C PHE A 203 -51.15 0.93 8.78
N TYR A 204 -49.96 1.17 8.23
CA TYR A 204 -49.29 0.27 7.29
C TYR A 204 -48.11 -0.42 7.97
N ALA A 205 -47.90 -1.71 7.68
CA ALA A 205 -46.69 -2.44 8.07
C ALA A 205 -45.98 -3.02 6.84
N LEU A 206 -44.78 -2.52 6.59
CA LEU A 206 -43.87 -2.99 5.53
C LEU A 206 -43.10 -4.24 6.00
N ARG A 207 -43.10 -5.31 5.22
CA ARG A 207 -42.37 -6.55 5.52
C ARG A 207 -40.90 -6.45 5.13
N SER A 208 -40.02 -6.59 6.13
CA SER A 208 -38.57 -6.57 5.95
C SER A 208 -38.08 -7.88 5.33
N ALA A 209 -38.06 -7.96 4.00
CA ALA A 209 -37.67 -9.15 3.25
C ALA A 209 -36.14 -9.42 3.21
N GLY A 210 -35.33 -8.76 4.05
CA GLY A 210 -33.87 -8.80 3.95
C GLY A 210 -33.30 -7.83 2.91
N ASN A 211 -32.05 -8.03 2.51
CA ASN A 211 -31.24 -6.98 1.90
C ASN A 211 -31.76 -6.52 0.52
N ASN A 212 -32.15 -5.25 0.40
CA ASN A 212 -32.86 -4.74 -0.78
C ASN A 212 -31.98 -4.65 -2.05
N PHE A 213 -30.66 -4.57 -1.91
CA PHE A 213 -29.73 -4.53 -3.06
C PHE A 213 -29.87 -5.75 -3.97
N GLY A 214 -30.14 -6.94 -3.41
CA GLY A 214 -30.39 -8.16 -4.19
C GLY A 214 -31.59 -8.08 -5.15
N LYS A 215 -32.47 -7.06 -5.00
CA LYS A 215 -33.59 -6.79 -5.90
C LYS A 215 -33.21 -5.95 -7.14
N ILE A 216 -32.01 -5.35 -7.20
CA ILE A 216 -31.49 -4.51 -8.29
C ILE A 216 -30.32 -5.26 -8.99
N ASN A 217 -30.66 -6.37 -9.64
CA ASN A 217 -29.72 -7.40 -10.06
C ASN A 217 -29.59 -7.58 -11.59
N THR A 218 -30.09 -6.65 -12.39
CA THR A 218 -29.97 -6.66 -13.85
C THR A 218 -29.72 -5.25 -14.40
N HIS A 219 -29.12 -5.15 -15.58
CA HIS A 219 -28.83 -3.87 -16.23
C HIS A 219 -30.05 -2.93 -16.29
N ARG A 220 -31.20 -3.41 -16.81
CA ARG A 220 -32.46 -2.62 -16.84
C ARG A 220 -32.85 -2.13 -15.44
N LYS A 221 -32.80 -2.97 -14.40
CA LYS A 221 -33.16 -2.52 -13.05
C LYS A 221 -32.19 -1.50 -12.47
N LYS A 222 -30.90 -1.60 -12.79
CA LYS A 222 -29.87 -0.61 -12.42
C LYS A 222 -30.13 0.73 -13.14
N HIS A 223 -30.43 0.66 -14.44
CA HIS A 223 -30.77 1.81 -15.28
C HIS A 223 -32.03 2.52 -14.76
N ASP A 224 -33.15 1.79 -14.61
CA ASP A 224 -34.41 2.31 -14.09
C ASP A 224 -34.26 2.95 -12.70
N TYR A 225 -33.44 2.33 -11.84
CA TYR A 225 -33.18 2.84 -10.50
C TYR A 225 -32.24 4.05 -10.47
N ILE A 226 -31.46 4.31 -11.52
CA ILE A 226 -30.75 5.59 -11.69
C ILE A 226 -31.66 6.64 -12.35
N GLU A 227 -32.45 6.25 -13.36
CA GLU A 227 -33.41 7.09 -14.06
C GLU A 227 -34.47 7.70 -13.11
N HIS A 228 -34.94 6.93 -12.12
CA HIS A 228 -35.90 7.45 -11.14
C HIS A 228 -35.37 8.66 -10.35
N PHE A 229 -34.06 8.76 -10.09
CA PHE A 229 -33.50 9.92 -9.40
C PHE A 229 -33.62 11.17 -10.26
N LYS A 230 -33.34 11.07 -11.56
CA LYS A 230 -33.50 12.16 -12.52
C LYS A 230 -34.95 12.65 -12.57
N LEU A 231 -35.90 11.72 -12.75
CA LEU A 231 -37.32 12.04 -12.81
C LEU A 231 -37.80 12.75 -11.53
N VAL A 232 -37.39 12.29 -10.35
CA VAL A 232 -37.74 12.96 -9.08
C VAL A 232 -37.09 14.35 -8.97
N PHE A 233 -35.83 14.54 -9.40
CA PHE A 233 -35.22 15.88 -9.40
C PHE A 233 -35.99 16.84 -10.29
N GLU A 234 -36.33 16.43 -11.51
CA GLU A 234 -37.08 17.21 -12.49
C GLU A 234 -38.48 17.57 -11.97
N ILE A 235 -39.23 16.62 -11.41
CA ILE A 235 -40.56 16.86 -10.81
C ILE A 235 -40.46 17.89 -9.67
N LEU A 236 -39.51 17.71 -8.74
CA LEU A 236 -39.39 18.59 -7.56
C LEU A 236 -38.92 20.01 -7.94
N GLN A 237 -37.96 20.14 -8.86
CA GLN A 237 -37.46 21.45 -9.34
C GLN A 237 -38.53 22.21 -10.12
N ASN A 238 -39.21 21.56 -11.07
CA ASN A 238 -40.29 22.17 -11.84
C ASN A 238 -41.50 22.61 -10.98
N SER A 239 -41.54 22.18 -9.72
CA SER A 239 -42.61 22.47 -8.76
C SER A 239 -42.16 23.40 -7.63
N GLY A 240 -40.95 23.96 -7.70
CA GLY A 240 -40.40 24.90 -6.72
C GLY A 240 -39.90 24.27 -5.41
N PHE A 241 -39.74 22.95 -5.37
CA PHE A 241 -39.26 22.22 -4.18
C PHE A 241 -37.74 21.99 -4.20
N ASP A 242 -36.96 23.03 -4.52
CA ASP A 242 -35.50 22.96 -4.67
C ASP A 242 -34.78 22.39 -3.44
N ASN A 243 -35.22 22.76 -2.23
CA ASN A 243 -34.68 22.22 -0.99
C ASN A 243 -34.89 20.70 -0.87
N LEU A 244 -36.06 20.20 -1.28
CA LEU A 244 -36.38 18.77 -1.25
C LEU A 244 -35.65 18.02 -2.37
N SER A 245 -35.51 18.62 -3.55
CA SER A 245 -34.70 18.06 -4.64
C SER A 245 -33.23 17.89 -4.23
N ASN A 246 -32.64 18.92 -3.58
CA ASN A 246 -31.29 18.84 -3.02
C ASN A 246 -31.16 17.78 -1.90
N GLN A 247 -32.19 17.61 -1.06
CA GLN A 247 -32.22 16.51 -0.09
C GLN A 247 -32.30 15.13 -0.78
N TYR A 248 -33.07 15.02 -1.87
CA TYR A 248 -33.17 13.80 -2.67
C TYR A 248 -31.84 13.46 -3.38
N LYS A 249 -31.08 14.47 -3.82
CA LYS A 249 -29.76 14.28 -4.47
C LYS A 249 -28.76 13.56 -3.56
N ASN A 250 -28.89 13.70 -2.23
CA ASN A 250 -28.09 12.93 -1.27
C ASN A 250 -28.42 11.43 -1.27
N GLN A 251 -29.63 11.01 -1.67
CA GLN A 251 -30.00 9.60 -1.79
C GLN A 251 -29.29 8.94 -2.97
N LEU A 252 -29.15 9.64 -4.11
CA LEU A 252 -28.32 9.19 -5.23
C LEU A 252 -26.86 9.02 -4.78
N PHE A 253 -26.27 10.02 -4.12
CA PHE A 253 -24.88 9.91 -3.65
C PHE A 253 -24.67 8.83 -2.58
N TYR A 254 -25.68 8.55 -1.75
CA TYR A 254 -25.65 7.40 -0.83
C TYR A 254 -25.63 6.08 -1.59
N TYR A 255 -26.47 5.92 -2.62
CA TYR A 255 -26.50 4.73 -3.47
C TYR A 255 -25.17 4.50 -4.21
N LEU A 256 -24.59 5.55 -4.82
CA LEU A 256 -23.30 5.45 -5.52
C LEU A 256 -22.13 5.07 -4.59
N LYS A 257 -22.20 5.47 -3.32
CA LYS A 257 -21.20 5.14 -2.28
C LYS A 257 -21.38 3.76 -1.64
N SER A 258 -22.45 3.02 -1.95
CA SER A 258 -22.74 1.76 -1.27
C SER A 258 -21.60 0.74 -1.45
N PRO A 259 -21.06 0.16 -0.35
CA PRO A 259 -20.01 -0.87 -0.44
C PRO A 259 -20.54 -2.20 -1.01
N GLU A 260 -21.86 -2.36 -1.15
CA GLU A 260 -22.48 -3.55 -1.76
C GLU A 260 -22.35 -3.58 -3.28
N ASN A 261 -21.93 -2.48 -3.93
CA ASN A 261 -21.61 -2.44 -5.35
C ASN A 261 -20.20 -3.04 -5.59
N SER A 262 -20.11 -4.19 -6.25
CA SER A 262 -18.83 -4.80 -6.62
C SER A 262 -18.03 -3.91 -7.59
N SER A 263 -16.73 -4.19 -7.78
CA SER A 263 -15.90 -3.45 -8.76
C SER A 263 -16.47 -3.50 -10.19
N GLU A 264 -17.09 -4.61 -10.58
CA GLU A 264 -17.78 -4.73 -11.88
C GLU A 264 -19.07 -3.89 -11.91
N ASP A 265 -19.86 -3.90 -10.83
CA ASP A 265 -21.06 -3.06 -10.71
C ASP A 265 -20.73 -1.56 -10.77
N LYS A 266 -19.60 -1.13 -10.19
CA LYS A 266 -19.19 0.30 -10.19
C LYS A 266 -19.02 0.87 -11.59
N ASN A 267 -18.39 0.13 -12.50
CA ASN A 267 -18.21 0.57 -13.89
C ASN A 267 -19.54 0.61 -14.64
N GLU A 268 -20.41 -0.38 -14.43
CA GLU A 268 -21.76 -0.38 -15.03
C GLU A 268 -22.61 0.78 -14.52
N ILE A 269 -22.65 1.00 -13.20
CA ILE A 269 -23.38 2.11 -12.56
C ILE A 269 -22.84 3.46 -13.03
N LYS A 270 -21.51 3.63 -13.13
CA LYS A 270 -20.88 4.83 -13.68
C LYS A 270 -21.38 5.13 -15.09
N ASN A 271 -21.35 4.13 -15.99
CA ASN A 271 -21.81 4.29 -17.37
C ASN A 271 -23.32 4.61 -17.46
N ILE A 272 -24.14 3.98 -16.61
CA ILE A 272 -25.58 4.28 -16.49
C ILE A 272 -25.81 5.73 -16.01
N VAL A 273 -25.04 6.20 -15.01
CA VAL A 273 -25.14 7.59 -14.54
C VAL A 273 -24.74 8.57 -15.65
N HIS A 274 -23.68 8.29 -16.41
CA HIS A 274 -23.28 9.10 -17.57
C HIS A 274 -24.36 9.15 -18.67
N ASP A 275 -25.07 8.04 -18.94
CA ASP A 275 -26.17 8.02 -19.92
C ASP A 275 -27.41 8.80 -19.43
N VAL A 276 -27.89 8.50 -18.21
CA VAL A 276 -29.08 9.14 -17.63
C VAL A 276 -28.86 10.64 -17.40
N PHE A 277 -27.71 11.01 -16.83
CA PHE A 277 -27.36 12.38 -16.44
C PHE A 277 -26.42 13.07 -17.43
N LYS A 278 -26.38 12.65 -18.70
CA LYS A 278 -25.54 13.25 -19.77
C LYS A 278 -25.60 14.78 -19.89
N ASP A 279 -26.70 15.39 -19.42
CA ASP A 279 -26.98 16.83 -19.46
C ASP A 279 -26.74 17.53 -18.08
N ASP A 280 -26.34 16.81 -17.02
CA ASP A 280 -25.98 17.34 -15.68
C ASP A 280 -24.49 17.05 -15.36
N GLU A 281 -23.62 17.97 -15.78
CA GLU A 281 -22.18 17.91 -15.52
C GLU A 281 -21.84 17.82 -14.01
N LEU A 282 -22.68 18.35 -13.11
CA LEU A 282 -22.40 18.30 -11.68
C LEU A 282 -22.59 16.88 -11.12
N ILE A 283 -23.59 16.15 -11.60
CA ILE A 283 -23.78 14.73 -11.24
C ILE A 283 -22.69 13.86 -11.88
N ILE A 284 -22.35 14.10 -13.15
CA ILE A 284 -21.25 13.39 -13.83
C ILE A 284 -19.93 13.59 -13.08
N ASN A 285 -19.52 14.83 -12.81
CA ASN A 285 -18.26 15.12 -12.12
C ASN A 285 -18.24 14.56 -10.69
N ALA A 286 -19.37 14.58 -9.97
CA ALA A 286 -19.47 13.95 -8.65
C ALA A 286 -19.36 12.41 -8.73
N CYS A 287 -20.04 11.79 -9.69
CA CYS A 287 -19.96 10.35 -9.98
C CYS A 287 -18.52 9.93 -10.30
N ASP A 288 -17.87 10.66 -11.22
CA ASP A 288 -16.47 10.46 -11.58
C ASP A 288 -15.52 10.69 -10.39
N SER A 289 -15.77 11.68 -9.54
CA SER A 289 -14.98 11.89 -8.33
C SER A 289 -15.13 10.76 -7.30
N PHE A 290 -16.23 9.99 -7.32
CA PHE A 290 -16.40 8.82 -6.46
C PHE A 290 -15.78 7.56 -7.05
N PHE A 291 -15.97 7.30 -8.34
CA PHE A 291 -15.49 6.06 -8.98
C PHE A 291 -14.05 6.14 -9.48
N ASN A 292 -13.52 7.33 -9.77
CA ASN A 292 -12.15 7.53 -10.24
C ASN A 292 -11.21 7.99 -9.11
N LYS A 293 -11.58 7.83 -7.82
CA LYS A 293 -10.71 8.21 -6.71
C LYS A 293 -9.55 7.23 -6.59
N ILE A 294 -8.40 7.64 -7.12
CA ILE A 294 -7.12 6.93 -6.95
C ILE A 294 -6.76 6.94 -5.46
N LYS A 295 -6.57 5.75 -4.89
CA LYS A 295 -6.12 5.55 -3.51
C LYS A 295 -4.59 5.50 -3.43
N VAL A 296 -3.94 4.90 -4.42
CA VAL A 296 -2.48 4.68 -4.43
C VAL A 296 -1.87 5.10 -5.76
N SER A 297 -0.84 5.94 -5.71
CA SER A 297 0.06 6.17 -6.83
C SER A 297 1.34 5.34 -6.65
N LEU A 298 1.63 4.49 -7.63
CA LEU A 298 2.90 3.78 -7.71
C LEU A 298 3.90 4.59 -8.51
N ILE A 299 5.05 4.86 -7.89
CA ILE A 299 6.14 5.69 -8.43
C ILE A 299 7.22 4.77 -8.98
N ILE A 300 7.32 4.70 -10.31
CA ILE A 300 8.13 3.70 -11.02
C ILE A 300 9.16 4.43 -11.90
N PRO A 301 10.42 4.60 -11.44
CA PRO A 301 11.50 5.13 -12.24
C PRO A 301 12.04 4.04 -13.18
N VAL A 302 11.94 4.22 -14.49
CA VAL A 302 12.31 3.21 -15.50
C VAL A 302 13.53 3.66 -16.29
N TYR A 303 14.63 2.91 -16.16
CA TYR A 303 15.81 3.06 -17.01
C TYR A 303 16.41 1.70 -17.37
N ASN A 304 16.40 1.35 -18.65
CA ASN A 304 16.95 0.11 -19.20
C ASN A 304 16.52 -1.18 -18.44
N ALA A 305 15.20 -1.39 -18.34
CA ALA A 305 14.58 -2.47 -17.57
C ALA A 305 13.79 -3.48 -18.45
N GLU A 306 14.02 -3.55 -19.77
CA GLU A 306 13.22 -4.38 -20.70
C GLU A 306 13.10 -5.86 -20.31
N GLU A 307 14.12 -6.41 -19.62
CA GLU A 307 14.18 -7.81 -19.18
C GLU A 307 13.16 -8.14 -18.08
N PHE A 308 12.84 -7.17 -17.21
CA PHE A 308 12.04 -7.40 -15.99
C PHE A 308 10.67 -6.71 -16.01
N LEU A 309 10.52 -5.67 -16.84
CA LEU A 309 9.38 -4.76 -16.82
C LEU A 309 8.02 -5.45 -17.04
N ASP A 310 7.98 -6.57 -17.79
CA ASP A 310 6.74 -7.32 -18.00
C ASP A 310 6.22 -7.95 -16.69
N GLU A 311 7.06 -8.69 -15.98
CA GLU A 311 6.70 -9.30 -14.68
C GLU A 311 6.36 -8.21 -13.65
N SER A 312 7.18 -7.17 -13.58
CA SER A 312 7.02 -6.05 -12.66
C SER A 312 5.68 -5.34 -12.86
N ILE A 313 5.38 -4.85 -14.07
CA ILE A 313 4.11 -4.15 -14.36
C ILE A 313 2.91 -5.08 -14.18
N ASN A 314 2.99 -6.33 -14.64
CA ASN A 314 1.90 -7.30 -14.45
C ASN A 314 1.62 -7.56 -12.95
N SER A 315 2.62 -7.58 -12.08
CA SER A 315 2.41 -7.76 -10.63
C SER A 315 1.63 -6.60 -9.99
N LEU A 316 1.76 -5.40 -10.54
CA LEU A 316 1.08 -4.18 -10.07
C LEU A 316 -0.33 -4.05 -10.66
N LEU A 317 -0.53 -4.35 -11.94
CA LEU A 317 -1.85 -4.29 -12.57
C LEU A 317 -2.83 -5.33 -11.98
N ASN A 318 -2.31 -6.47 -11.54
CA ASN A 318 -3.06 -7.59 -10.98
C ASN A 318 -3.36 -7.48 -9.47
N GLN A 319 -2.98 -6.39 -8.80
CA GLN A 319 -3.31 -6.15 -7.39
C GLN A 319 -4.82 -6.23 -7.12
N THR A 320 -5.24 -6.71 -5.94
CA THR A 320 -6.65 -6.77 -5.53
C THR A 320 -7.26 -5.38 -5.43
N LEU A 321 -6.51 -4.41 -4.87
CA LEU A 321 -6.87 -3.00 -4.89
C LEU A 321 -6.81 -2.45 -6.33
N LYS A 322 -7.97 -2.13 -6.92
CA LYS A 322 -8.07 -1.62 -8.30
C LYS A 322 -7.96 -0.11 -8.44
N ASP A 323 -8.23 0.63 -7.35
CA ASP A 323 -8.23 2.10 -7.30
C ASP A 323 -6.79 2.69 -7.29
N ILE A 324 -5.97 2.33 -8.27
CA ILE A 324 -4.53 2.63 -8.32
C ILE A 324 -4.13 3.30 -9.63
N GLU A 325 -3.00 4.03 -9.63
CA GLU A 325 -2.33 4.49 -10.84
C GLU A 325 -0.85 4.11 -10.82
N LEU A 326 -0.26 3.90 -11.99
CA LEU A 326 1.16 3.65 -12.18
C LEU A 326 1.78 4.86 -12.88
N VAL A 327 2.62 5.62 -12.18
CA VAL A 327 3.33 6.78 -12.72
C VAL A 327 4.74 6.35 -13.12
N CYS A 328 4.85 5.87 -14.35
CA CYS A 328 6.09 5.36 -14.95
C CYS A 328 6.90 6.51 -15.57
N VAL A 329 8.05 6.83 -15.00
CA VAL A 329 8.96 7.83 -15.58
C VAL A 329 10.10 7.12 -16.33
N ASN A 330 10.06 7.17 -17.66
CA ASN A 330 11.16 6.71 -18.50
C ASN A 330 12.30 7.74 -18.47
N ASP A 331 13.38 7.41 -17.77
CA ASP A 331 14.58 8.23 -17.56
C ASP A 331 15.57 8.12 -18.73
N GLY A 332 15.06 8.23 -19.96
CA GLY A 332 15.86 8.25 -21.17
C GLY A 332 16.47 6.90 -21.57
N SER A 333 15.76 5.79 -21.31
CA SER A 333 16.17 4.42 -21.67
C SER A 333 16.64 4.29 -23.13
N LYS A 334 17.52 3.32 -23.38
CA LYS A 334 18.12 3.00 -24.69
C LYS A 334 17.72 1.63 -25.24
N ASP A 335 16.98 0.86 -24.44
CA ASP A 335 16.42 -0.44 -24.75
C ASP A 335 14.92 -0.31 -25.12
N ASN A 336 14.17 -1.42 -25.11
CA ASN A 336 12.73 -1.41 -25.44
C ASN A 336 11.81 -0.97 -24.26
N SER A 337 12.34 -0.54 -23.11
CA SER A 337 11.52 -0.21 -21.91
C SER A 337 10.37 0.76 -22.21
N LEU A 338 10.65 1.86 -22.94
CA LEU A 338 9.61 2.82 -23.33
C LEU A 338 8.55 2.17 -24.23
N LYS A 339 8.99 1.36 -25.20
CA LYS A 339 8.10 0.69 -26.16
C LYS A 339 7.14 -0.27 -25.47
N MET A 340 7.62 -0.97 -24.44
CA MET A 340 6.83 -1.86 -23.58
C MET A 340 5.83 -1.07 -22.72
N LEU A 341 6.26 0.01 -22.06
CA LEU A 341 5.34 0.90 -21.33
C LEU A 341 4.20 1.41 -22.22
N GLU A 342 4.52 1.86 -23.44
CA GLU A 342 3.52 2.32 -24.42
C GLU A 342 2.53 1.23 -24.84
N ASP A 343 2.94 -0.03 -24.89
CA ASP A 343 2.05 -1.14 -25.24
C ASP A 343 1.19 -1.59 -24.05
N PHE A 344 1.70 -1.49 -22.82
CA PHE A 344 0.87 -1.64 -21.61
C PHE A 344 -0.19 -0.53 -21.51
N ALA A 345 0.21 0.74 -21.66
CA ALA A 345 -0.68 1.90 -21.51
C ALA A 345 -1.79 2.00 -22.58
N LYS A 346 -1.70 1.25 -23.68
CA LYS A 346 -2.81 1.09 -24.66
C LYS A 346 -3.93 0.19 -24.16
N ASN A 347 -3.64 -0.67 -23.19
CA ASN A 347 -4.56 -1.70 -22.69
C ASN A 347 -5.04 -1.41 -21.26
N ASP A 348 -4.41 -0.48 -20.53
CA ASP A 348 -4.76 -0.11 -19.16
C ASP A 348 -4.55 1.39 -18.89
N ASP A 349 -5.65 2.14 -18.78
CA ASP A 349 -5.68 3.59 -18.55
C ASP A 349 -5.09 4.02 -17.17
N ARG A 350 -4.79 3.07 -16.27
CA ARG A 350 -4.13 3.35 -14.99
C ARG A 350 -2.65 3.73 -15.16
N ILE A 351 -2.05 3.48 -16.33
CA ILE A 351 -0.62 3.71 -16.58
C ILE A 351 -0.39 5.09 -17.20
N LYS A 352 0.45 5.89 -16.53
CA LYS A 352 0.88 7.20 -16.99
C LYS A 352 2.37 7.16 -17.30
N ILE A 353 2.71 7.41 -18.55
CA ILE A 353 4.10 7.46 -19.02
C ILE A 353 4.57 8.90 -19.06
N ILE A 354 5.68 9.18 -18.39
CA ILE A 354 6.35 10.47 -18.42
C ILE A 354 7.77 10.25 -18.95
N ASN A 355 8.12 10.94 -20.03
CA ASN A 355 9.47 10.87 -20.59
C ASN A 355 10.37 11.98 -20.04
N GLN A 356 11.67 11.69 -19.89
CA GLN A 356 12.73 12.68 -19.68
C GLN A 356 14.06 12.23 -20.27
N GLU A 357 15.01 13.16 -20.40
CA GLU A 357 16.42 12.81 -20.56
C GLU A 357 16.97 12.26 -19.24
N ASN A 358 17.92 11.31 -19.32
CA ASN A 358 18.48 10.63 -18.16
C ASN A 358 19.06 11.64 -17.14
N GLN A 359 18.45 11.68 -15.96
CA GLN A 359 18.82 12.52 -14.83
C GLN A 359 18.96 11.73 -13.51
N GLY A 360 18.86 10.40 -13.58
CA GLY A 360 19.00 9.50 -12.45
C GLY A 360 17.69 9.22 -11.71
N CYS A 361 17.72 8.14 -10.93
CA CYS A 361 16.55 7.57 -10.27
C CYS A 361 15.80 8.58 -9.38
N GLY A 362 16.50 9.35 -8.54
CA GLY A 362 15.87 10.39 -7.72
C GLY A 362 15.15 11.49 -8.52
N ALA A 363 15.69 11.91 -9.67
CA ALA A 363 15.02 12.87 -10.54
C ALA A 363 13.73 12.28 -11.14
N ALA A 364 13.77 11.02 -11.57
CA ALA A 364 12.60 10.30 -12.06
C ALA A 364 11.54 10.10 -10.94
N ARG A 365 11.94 9.69 -9.73
CA ARG A 365 11.05 9.56 -8.56
C ARG A 365 10.39 10.90 -8.19
N ASN A 366 11.13 12.00 -8.20
CA ASN A 366 10.58 13.34 -7.95
C ASN A 366 9.54 13.73 -9.01
N LYS A 367 9.86 13.56 -10.31
CA LYS A 367 8.94 13.91 -11.40
C LYS A 367 7.65 13.08 -11.37
N ALA A 368 7.75 11.80 -10.99
CA ALA A 368 6.59 10.95 -10.76
C ALA A 368 5.75 11.45 -9.56
N LEU A 369 6.40 11.77 -8.43
CA LEU A 369 5.75 12.26 -7.21
C LEU A 369 4.98 13.57 -7.45
N ASP A 370 5.55 14.48 -8.24
CA ASP A 370 4.89 15.74 -8.64
C ASP A 370 3.63 15.52 -9.52
N ASN A 371 3.46 14.32 -10.10
CA ASN A 371 2.31 13.95 -10.96
C ASN A 371 1.35 12.96 -10.29
N ALA A 372 1.63 12.54 -9.06
CA ALA A 372 0.84 11.59 -8.29
C ALA A 372 -0.47 12.20 -7.76
N LYS A 373 -1.57 11.45 -7.87
CA LYS A 373 -2.94 11.86 -7.49
C LYS A 373 -3.56 11.02 -6.38
N GLY A 374 -2.93 9.92 -5.97
CA GLY A 374 -3.42 9.02 -4.93
C GLY A 374 -3.31 9.60 -3.53
N ASP A 375 -4.22 9.20 -2.63
CA ASP A 375 -4.11 9.52 -1.19
C ASP A 375 -2.81 8.98 -0.56
N TYR A 376 -2.27 7.89 -1.11
CA TYR A 376 -1.03 7.23 -0.71
C TYR A 376 -0.05 7.08 -1.88
N ILE A 377 1.24 7.06 -1.55
CA ILE A 377 2.38 6.96 -2.46
C ILE A 377 3.15 5.68 -2.14
N TYR A 378 3.49 4.92 -3.17
CA TYR A 378 4.35 3.76 -3.04
C TYR A 378 5.47 3.79 -4.09
N PHE A 379 6.72 3.75 -3.65
CA PHE A 379 7.87 3.68 -4.55
C PHE A 379 8.13 2.22 -4.92
N PHE A 380 8.48 1.98 -6.18
CA PHE A 380 8.62 0.62 -6.70
C PHE A 380 9.70 0.60 -7.78
N ASP A 381 10.72 -0.25 -7.63
CA ASP A 381 11.80 -0.36 -8.61
C ASP A 381 11.38 -1.36 -9.74
N PRO A 382 11.72 -1.10 -11.02
CA PRO A 382 11.11 -1.73 -12.19
C PRO A 382 11.63 -3.15 -12.51
N ASP A 383 12.47 -3.71 -11.63
CA ASP A 383 13.03 -5.05 -11.71
C ASP A 383 12.46 -6.04 -10.68
N ASP A 384 11.62 -5.57 -9.75
CA ASP A 384 11.03 -6.35 -8.66
C ASP A 384 9.55 -6.70 -8.90
N TYR A 385 8.93 -7.50 -8.01
CA TYR A 385 7.48 -7.78 -8.07
C TYR A 385 6.80 -7.72 -6.68
N LEU A 386 5.48 -7.51 -6.70
CA LEU A 386 4.64 -7.35 -5.50
C LEU A 386 3.63 -8.51 -5.37
N THR A 387 3.33 -8.96 -4.15
CA THR A 387 2.28 -9.98 -3.94
C THR A 387 0.90 -9.43 -4.27
N PRO A 388 -0.06 -10.23 -4.79
CA PRO A 388 -1.32 -9.72 -5.34
C PRO A 388 -2.24 -8.92 -4.40
N ASN A 389 -2.06 -9.04 -3.08
CA ASN A 389 -2.89 -8.40 -2.06
C ASN A 389 -2.16 -7.31 -1.25
N ALA A 390 -0.92 -6.98 -1.63
CA ALA A 390 -0.07 -6.05 -0.89
C ALA A 390 -0.69 -4.66 -0.75
N LEU A 391 -1.12 -4.05 -1.87
CA LEU A 391 -1.62 -2.67 -1.85
C LEU A 391 -2.93 -2.53 -1.06
N GLU A 392 -3.79 -3.56 -1.09
CA GLU A 392 -5.04 -3.59 -0.32
C GLU A 392 -4.74 -3.64 1.19
N LYS A 393 -3.91 -4.59 1.64
CA LYS A 393 -3.52 -4.71 3.05
C LYS A 393 -2.77 -3.49 3.57
N LEU A 394 -1.87 -2.92 2.78
CA LEU A 394 -1.13 -1.71 3.16
C LEU A 394 -2.04 -0.49 3.26
N TYR A 395 -2.97 -0.32 2.31
CA TYR A 395 -3.96 0.76 2.35
C TYR A 395 -4.91 0.62 3.56
N ASP A 396 -5.46 -0.57 3.79
CA ASP A 396 -6.41 -0.81 4.90
C ASP A 396 -5.74 -0.66 6.27
N ASN A 397 -4.50 -1.14 6.45
CA ASN A 397 -3.72 -0.91 7.66
C ASN A 397 -3.40 0.59 7.85
N ALA A 398 -3.02 1.30 6.79
CA ALA A 398 -2.71 2.74 6.85
C ALA A 398 -3.93 3.60 7.19
N ILE A 399 -5.11 3.26 6.67
CA ILE A 399 -6.38 3.95 6.95
C ILE A 399 -6.82 3.65 8.40
N SER A 400 -6.82 2.38 8.81
CA SER A 400 -7.27 1.97 10.15
C SER A 400 -6.41 2.60 11.25
N ASN A 401 -5.10 2.72 11.01
CA ASN A 401 -4.17 3.37 11.92
C ASN A 401 -4.02 4.88 11.72
N ASN A 402 -4.59 5.48 10.65
CA ASN A 402 -4.26 6.84 10.19
C ASN A 402 -2.73 7.09 10.23
N SER A 403 -1.98 6.22 9.57
CA SER A 403 -0.51 6.26 9.55
C SER A 403 0.04 7.27 8.55
N ASP A 404 1.14 7.91 8.91
CA ASP A 404 1.99 8.71 8.02
C ASP A 404 2.68 7.81 6.99
N PHE A 405 3.13 6.62 7.41
CA PHE A 405 3.50 5.52 6.52
C PHE A 405 3.44 4.15 7.21
N VAL A 406 3.45 3.09 6.40
CA VAL A 406 3.47 1.68 6.83
C VAL A 406 4.80 1.04 6.43
N ILE A 407 5.43 0.28 7.33
CA ILE A 407 6.56 -0.62 7.04
C ILE A 407 6.05 -2.06 6.93
N PHE A 408 6.72 -2.90 6.13
CA PHE A 408 6.38 -4.32 5.98
C PHE A 408 7.64 -5.15 5.69
N LYS A 409 7.52 -6.48 5.56
CA LYS A 409 8.66 -7.38 5.31
C LYS A 409 8.97 -7.54 3.83
N ILE A 410 10.22 -7.86 3.56
CA ILE A 410 10.79 -7.98 2.22
C ILE A 410 11.32 -9.39 2.05
N ALA A 411 10.95 -10.06 0.97
CA ALA A 411 11.60 -11.29 0.54
C ALA A 411 12.65 -10.96 -0.52
N SER A 412 13.66 -11.82 -0.70
CA SER A 412 14.65 -11.67 -1.77
C SER A 412 14.79 -12.96 -2.58
N PHE A 413 15.17 -12.88 -3.85
CA PHE A 413 15.31 -14.06 -4.69
C PHE A 413 16.38 -13.87 -5.79
N ARG A 414 16.75 -14.97 -6.43
CA ARG A 414 17.52 -14.98 -7.68
C ARG A 414 16.70 -15.73 -8.72
N ASP A 415 16.77 -15.32 -9.97
CA ASP A 415 16.05 -15.99 -11.05
C ASP A 415 16.46 -17.48 -11.13
N GLY A 416 15.48 -18.37 -11.07
CA GLY A 416 15.68 -19.82 -11.04
C GLY A 416 15.89 -20.43 -9.64
N GLU A 417 16.05 -19.61 -8.59
CA GLU A 417 16.24 -20.06 -7.20
C GLU A 417 14.97 -19.85 -6.35
N PRO A 418 14.81 -20.58 -5.22
CA PRO A 418 13.73 -20.32 -4.27
C PRO A 418 13.80 -18.92 -3.65
N ILE A 419 12.63 -18.36 -3.32
CA ILE A 419 12.51 -17.09 -2.60
C ILE A 419 13.02 -17.27 -1.16
N ASN A 420 13.89 -16.36 -0.73
CA ASN A 420 14.42 -16.25 0.62
C ASN A 420 13.54 -15.31 1.48
N TYR A 421 13.01 -15.86 2.58
CA TYR A 421 12.20 -15.17 3.57
C TYR A 421 12.92 -14.98 4.91
N ASP A 422 14.15 -15.47 5.06
CA ASP A 422 14.89 -15.48 6.34
C ASP A 422 15.56 -14.13 6.66
N GLU A 423 15.63 -13.21 5.69
CA GLU A 423 16.20 -11.86 5.83
C GLU A 423 15.14 -10.76 5.55
N PRO A 424 14.11 -10.58 6.40
CA PRO A 424 12.91 -9.77 6.13
C PRO A 424 13.13 -8.25 6.00
N GLY A 425 14.37 -7.76 6.14
CA GLY A 425 14.74 -6.34 6.23
C GLY A 425 14.36 -5.65 7.55
N PHE A 426 13.16 -5.93 8.08
CA PHE A 426 12.65 -5.43 9.36
C PHE A 426 11.98 -6.55 10.17
N GLU A 427 12.30 -6.63 11.47
CA GLU A 427 11.78 -7.63 12.42
C GLU A 427 11.18 -6.94 13.66
N PHE A 428 10.15 -6.13 13.45
CA PHE A 428 9.58 -5.31 14.53
C PHE A 428 8.83 -6.13 15.58
N GLU A 429 8.44 -7.37 15.28
CA GLU A 429 7.88 -8.32 16.26
C GLU A 429 8.91 -8.74 17.33
N LYS A 430 10.22 -8.59 17.07
CA LYS A 430 11.27 -8.76 18.08
C LYS A 430 11.46 -7.54 18.99
N ILE A 431 10.81 -6.43 18.66
CA ILE A 431 10.83 -5.15 19.40
C ILE A 431 9.52 -4.97 20.17
N PHE A 432 8.40 -5.26 19.50
CA PHE A 432 7.04 -5.12 20.00
C PHE A 432 6.41 -6.50 20.19
N ASN A 433 6.49 -7.01 21.43
CA ASN A 433 5.86 -8.27 21.81
C ASN A 433 4.38 -8.06 22.15
N ASP A 434 3.53 -9.05 21.85
CA ASP A 434 2.11 -9.10 22.24
C ASP A 434 1.27 -7.88 21.78
N VAL A 435 1.60 -7.33 20.61
CA VAL A 435 0.94 -6.17 20.00
C VAL A 435 0.05 -6.61 18.83
N ASP A 436 -1.16 -6.05 18.76
CA ASP A 436 -2.02 -6.10 17.59
C ASP A 436 -1.58 -5.06 16.56
N PHE A 437 -0.85 -5.50 15.53
CA PHE A 437 -0.31 -4.63 14.49
C PHE A 437 -1.36 -4.00 13.55
N ASP A 438 -2.60 -4.50 13.54
CA ASP A 438 -3.69 -3.88 12.78
C ASP A 438 -4.21 -2.61 13.45
N ASN A 439 -3.97 -2.44 14.77
CA ASN A 439 -4.42 -1.30 15.57
C ASN A 439 -3.28 -0.61 16.33
N PHE A 440 -2.02 -0.76 15.87
CA PHE A 440 -0.84 -0.21 16.53
C PHE A 440 -0.06 0.77 15.68
N THR A 441 0.35 1.88 16.32
CA THR A 441 1.27 2.87 15.77
C THR A 441 2.37 3.22 16.75
N PHE A 442 3.57 3.47 16.23
CA PHE A 442 4.73 3.98 16.94
C PHE A 442 5.35 5.17 16.18
N ASN A 443 6.42 5.76 16.70
CA ASN A 443 7.24 6.72 15.98
C ASN A 443 8.73 6.36 16.13
N TYR A 444 9.62 7.14 15.50
CA TYR A 444 11.04 6.84 15.46
C TYR A 444 11.66 6.55 16.84
N ARG A 445 11.18 7.16 17.93
CA ARG A 445 11.78 7.01 19.27
C ARG A 445 11.68 5.56 19.79
N ALA A 446 10.62 4.85 19.42
CA ALA A 446 10.45 3.43 19.77
C ALA A 446 11.45 2.52 19.04
N ILE A 447 11.90 2.92 17.84
CA ILE A 447 12.78 2.15 16.97
C ILE A 447 14.10 2.86 16.64
N LYS A 448 14.51 3.87 17.43
CA LYS A 448 15.51 4.90 17.09
C LYS A 448 16.73 4.42 16.30
N ARG A 449 17.33 3.30 16.71
CA ARG A 449 18.47 2.66 16.05
C ARG A 449 18.25 2.38 14.55
N HIS A 450 17.01 2.13 14.11
CA HIS A 450 16.66 1.74 12.74
C HIS A 450 16.55 2.94 11.79
N VAL A 451 16.51 4.18 12.30
CA VAL A 451 16.46 5.42 11.49
C VAL A 451 17.73 5.60 10.65
N LEU A 452 18.89 5.20 11.20
CA LEU A 452 20.20 5.40 10.57
C LEU A 452 20.92 4.08 10.25
N LEU A 453 20.37 2.93 10.64
CA LEU A 453 21.07 1.64 10.63
C LEU A 453 20.18 0.48 10.14
N SER A 454 19.29 0.76 9.19
CA SER A 454 18.40 -0.21 8.52
C SER A 454 18.23 0.14 7.04
N SER A 455 17.32 -0.55 6.32
CA SER A 455 17.14 -0.29 4.89
C SER A 455 16.58 1.11 4.62
N PHE A 456 17.35 1.89 3.87
CA PHE A 456 16.98 3.23 3.39
C PHE A 456 16.01 3.19 2.22
N ALA A 457 15.97 2.09 1.48
CA ALA A 457 15.25 1.97 0.22
C ALA A 457 13.77 2.40 0.35
N PRO A 458 13.26 3.26 -0.55
CA PRO A 458 11.96 3.89 -0.39
C PRO A 458 10.80 2.89 -0.62
N TRP A 459 11.02 1.84 -1.41
CA TRP A 459 10.06 0.76 -1.67
C TRP A 459 9.78 -0.15 -0.47
N THR A 460 10.47 0.04 0.66
CA THR A 460 10.18 -0.68 1.91
C THR A 460 9.04 -0.05 2.73
N LYS A 461 8.42 1.02 2.23
CA LYS A 461 7.48 1.88 2.95
C LYS A 461 6.35 2.36 2.04
N PHE A 462 5.15 2.42 2.59
CA PHE A 462 3.93 2.89 1.93
C PHE A 462 3.45 4.17 2.61
N TYR A 463 3.52 5.31 1.92
CA TYR A 463 3.44 6.65 2.54
C TYR A 463 2.10 7.32 2.28
N LYS A 464 1.57 8.04 3.27
CA LYS A 464 0.44 8.96 3.08
C LYS A 464 0.91 10.18 2.28
N LYS A 465 0.23 10.54 1.18
CA LYS A 465 0.63 11.68 0.35
C LYS A 465 0.57 12.99 1.13
N GLU A 466 -0.44 13.19 1.96
CA GLU A 466 -0.59 14.36 2.85
C GLU A 466 0.63 14.54 3.78
N PHE A 467 1.21 13.45 4.28
CA PHE A 467 2.41 13.49 5.12
C PHE A 467 3.65 13.96 4.31
N LEU A 468 3.78 13.52 3.06
CA LEU A 468 4.85 13.98 2.17
C LEU A 468 4.64 15.44 1.73
N ASP A 469 3.40 15.85 1.46
CA ASP A 469 3.04 17.22 1.04
C ASP A 469 3.19 18.24 2.19
N LYS A 470 3.21 17.80 3.47
CA LYS A 470 3.42 18.65 4.66
C LYS A 470 4.80 19.35 4.66
N TYR A 471 5.79 18.83 3.90
CA TYR A 471 7.16 19.35 3.88
C TYR A 471 7.70 19.48 2.45
N ASN A 472 8.15 20.68 2.07
CA ASN A 472 8.62 20.99 0.71
C ASN A 472 9.93 20.28 0.31
N ASP A 473 10.69 19.77 1.29
CA ASP A 473 12.00 19.13 1.14
C ASP A 473 11.93 17.60 1.10
N PHE A 474 10.74 16.98 1.12
CA PHE A 474 10.56 15.56 0.83
C PHE A 474 10.77 15.29 -0.67
N ARG A 475 12.04 15.30 -1.09
CA ARG A 475 12.49 15.04 -2.46
C ARG A 475 13.80 14.26 -2.44
N PHE A 476 13.98 13.38 -3.43
CA PHE A 476 15.25 12.68 -3.66
C PHE A 476 16.28 13.68 -4.19
N HIS A 477 17.51 13.62 -3.67
CA HIS A 477 18.58 14.52 -4.12
C HIS A 477 19.03 14.12 -5.53
N THR A 478 19.08 15.09 -6.46
CA THR A 478 19.44 14.82 -7.86
C THR A 478 20.94 14.96 -8.09
N ASN A 479 21.46 14.28 -9.12
CA ASN A 479 22.88 14.28 -9.48
C ASN A 479 23.84 13.78 -8.36
N VAL A 480 23.34 12.89 -7.48
CA VAL A 480 24.12 12.16 -6.46
C VAL A 480 23.62 10.71 -6.37
N ALA A 481 24.50 9.78 -6.02
CA ALA A 481 24.10 8.44 -5.60
C ALA A 481 23.58 8.42 -4.15
N PHE A 482 22.90 7.33 -3.77
CA PHE A 482 22.32 7.11 -2.43
C PHE A 482 21.28 8.18 -2.03
N ASP A 483 20.48 8.61 -3.02
CA ASP A 483 19.43 9.63 -2.91
C ASP A 483 18.26 9.26 -1.97
N ASP A 484 18.16 7.98 -1.62
CA ASP A 484 17.19 7.37 -0.72
C ASP A 484 17.51 7.62 0.76
N VAL A 485 18.78 7.73 1.12
CA VAL A 485 19.21 7.86 2.52
C VAL A 485 18.68 9.13 3.19
N PRO A 486 18.76 10.35 2.60
CA PRO A 486 18.18 11.54 3.22
C PRO A 486 16.66 11.45 3.32
N PHE A 487 15.98 10.97 2.26
CA PHE A 487 14.52 10.81 2.22
C PHE A 487 14.02 9.84 3.30
N HIS A 488 14.74 8.74 3.52
CA HIS A 488 14.49 7.80 4.62
C HIS A 488 14.60 8.47 5.99
N VAL A 489 15.73 9.12 6.27
CA VAL A 489 15.97 9.72 7.59
C VAL A 489 14.95 10.82 7.89
N GLN A 490 14.64 11.65 6.89
CA GLN A 490 13.58 12.67 6.96
C GLN A 490 12.23 12.06 7.29
N SER A 491 11.81 11.01 6.57
CA SER A 491 10.48 10.43 6.72
C SER A 491 10.33 9.75 8.08
N MET A 492 11.32 8.96 8.48
CA MET A 492 11.34 8.30 9.79
C MET A 492 11.23 9.30 10.95
N ILE A 493 12.01 10.39 10.93
CA ILE A 493 12.04 11.37 12.04
C ILE A 493 10.78 12.23 12.11
N ARG A 494 10.22 12.63 10.96
CA ARG A 494 9.04 13.50 10.90
C ARG A 494 7.70 12.79 11.09
N ALA A 495 7.66 11.47 10.95
CA ALA A 495 6.43 10.69 11.15
C ALA A 495 6.05 10.60 12.63
N GLU A 496 4.80 10.94 12.92
CA GLU A 496 4.16 10.85 14.22
C GLU A 496 3.49 9.47 14.41
N ARG A 497 3.03 8.86 13.31
CA ARG A 497 2.28 7.59 13.27
C ARG A 497 2.83 6.64 12.20
N ILE A 498 3.68 5.70 12.62
CA ILE A 498 4.19 4.60 11.80
C ILE A 498 3.45 3.32 12.22
N SER A 499 2.87 2.59 11.27
CA SER A 499 2.36 1.23 11.49
C SER A 499 3.22 0.19 10.78
N TYR A 500 2.98 -1.10 11.07
CA TYR A 500 3.77 -2.21 10.56
C TYR A 500 2.86 -3.37 10.15
N VAL A 501 3.14 -4.03 9.03
CA VAL A 501 2.47 -5.27 8.62
C VAL A 501 3.52 -6.40 8.55
N PRO A 502 3.41 -7.46 9.36
CA PRO A 502 4.42 -8.53 9.47
C PRO A 502 4.42 -9.53 8.29
N GLU A 503 4.06 -9.08 7.08
CA GLU A 503 3.94 -9.90 5.86
C GLU A 503 4.96 -9.51 4.79
N PHE A 504 5.33 -10.50 3.97
CA PHE A 504 6.30 -10.38 2.88
C PHE A 504 5.61 -9.94 1.59
N PHE A 505 5.51 -8.64 1.35
CA PHE A 505 4.81 -8.09 0.19
C PHE A 505 5.73 -7.83 -1.01
N TYR A 506 6.97 -7.41 -0.78
CA TYR A 506 7.92 -7.05 -1.83
C TYR A 506 8.95 -8.15 -2.03
N HIS A 507 9.20 -8.50 -3.30
CA HIS A 507 10.16 -9.53 -3.70
C HIS A 507 11.31 -8.89 -4.46
N TYR A 508 12.45 -8.76 -3.78
CA TYR A 508 13.64 -8.08 -4.27
C TYR A 508 14.55 -9.02 -5.10
N ARG A 509 14.83 -8.68 -6.36
CA ARG A 509 15.61 -9.49 -7.30
C ARG A 509 17.11 -9.22 -7.16
N LEU A 510 17.86 -10.25 -6.76
CA LEU A 510 19.32 -10.20 -6.59
C LEU A 510 20.10 -10.57 -7.86
N SER A 511 19.41 -10.83 -8.98
CA SER A 511 20.00 -11.27 -10.25
C SER A 511 20.31 -10.13 -11.23
N ASN A 512 19.74 -8.93 -11.07
CA ASN A 512 19.95 -7.83 -12.02
C ASN A 512 21.43 -7.38 -12.05
N PRO A 513 22.17 -7.60 -13.16
CA PRO A 513 23.59 -7.22 -13.25
C PRO A 513 23.79 -5.70 -13.35
N ASN A 514 22.77 -4.98 -13.81
CA ASN A 514 22.77 -3.53 -14.02
C ASN A 514 22.35 -2.75 -12.76
N SER A 515 22.13 -3.42 -11.62
CA SER A 515 21.77 -2.77 -10.36
C SER A 515 22.78 -1.70 -9.95
N VAL A 516 22.28 -0.51 -9.61
CA VAL A 516 23.08 0.67 -9.23
C VAL A 516 24.05 0.38 -8.08
N ASN A 517 23.70 -0.59 -7.22
CA ASN A 517 24.50 -1.08 -6.09
C ASN A 517 25.92 -1.56 -6.46
N ASN A 518 26.20 -1.84 -7.75
CA ASN A 518 27.51 -2.29 -8.22
C ASN A 518 28.47 -1.15 -8.64
N THR A 519 28.07 0.13 -8.56
CA THR A 519 28.85 1.26 -9.12
C THR A 519 29.85 1.89 -8.13
N ALA A 520 31.00 1.21 -7.99
CA ALA A 520 32.18 1.66 -7.26
C ALA A 520 32.65 3.11 -7.56
N SER A 521 32.33 3.64 -8.76
CA SER A 521 32.59 5.02 -9.20
C SER A 521 31.88 6.08 -8.38
N ASN A 522 30.71 5.75 -7.82
CA ASN A 522 29.82 6.71 -7.17
C ASN A 522 30.07 6.82 -5.66
N ALA A 523 31.01 6.03 -5.13
CA ALA A 523 31.39 6.03 -3.72
C ALA A 523 31.68 7.43 -3.13
N PRO A 524 32.30 8.41 -3.84
CA PRO A 524 32.53 9.75 -3.29
C PRO A 524 31.26 10.55 -2.97
N ASP A 525 30.09 10.24 -3.55
CA ASP A 525 28.86 10.97 -3.25
C ASP A 525 28.34 10.71 -1.84
N ILE A 526 28.74 9.59 -1.20
CA ILE A 526 28.30 9.26 0.16
C ILE A 526 28.67 10.34 1.18
N PHE A 527 29.75 11.10 0.94
CA PHE A 527 30.14 12.24 1.77
C PHE A 527 29.05 13.33 1.76
N LYS A 528 28.56 13.72 0.58
CA LYS A 528 27.46 14.70 0.45
C LYS A 528 26.18 14.21 1.13
N ILE A 529 25.89 12.91 1.00
CA ILE A 529 24.71 12.27 1.61
C ILE A 529 24.80 12.27 3.15
N ILE A 530 25.98 11.98 3.68
CA ILE A 530 26.28 12.11 5.10
C ILE A 530 26.10 13.57 5.56
N ASP A 531 26.62 14.53 4.80
CA ASP A 531 26.46 15.96 5.12
C ASP A 531 24.98 16.39 5.08
N TYR A 532 24.17 15.91 4.11
CA TYR A 532 22.73 16.18 4.07
C TYR A 532 22.00 15.60 5.30
N VAL A 533 22.36 14.39 5.74
CA VAL A 533 21.81 13.79 6.97
C VAL A 533 22.25 14.57 8.22
N GLU A 534 23.53 14.98 8.30
CA GLU A 534 24.07 15.78 9.41
C GLU A 534 23.32 17.11 9.55
N ASN A 535 23.25 17.89 8.46
CA ASN A 535 22.51 19.15 8.40
C ASN A 535 21.02 18.97 8.71
N PHE A 536 20.38 17.88 8.25
CA PHE A 536 18.98 17.60 8.56
C PHE A 536 18.75 17.37 10.06
N LEU A 537 19.58 16.53 10.68
CA LEU A 537 19.51 16.24 12.11
C LEU A 537 19.77 17.49 12.97
N GLU A 538 20.67 18.37 12.54
CA GLU A 538 20.90 19.67 13.19
C GLU A 538 19.70 20.60 13.07
N ASN A 539 19.12 20.74 11.87
CA ASN A 539 17.98 21.62 11.62
C ASN A 539 16.69 21.19 12.35
N GLU A 540 16.44 19.88 12.48
CA GLU A 540 15.33 19.34 13.29
C GLU A 540 15.64 19.33 14.80
N GLY A 541 16.84 19.78 15.21
CA GLY A 541 17.25 19.85 16.62
C GLY A 541 17.47 18.49 17.30
N CYS A 542 17.64 17.42 16.53
CA CYS A 542 17.77 16.05 17.03
C CYS A 542 19.17 15.44 16.84
N PHE A 543 20.16 16.19 16.34
CA PHE A 543 21.54 15.72 16.19
C PHE A 543 22.14 15.20 17.50
N ASP A 544 21.94 15.89 18.62
CA ASP A 544 22.39 15.41 19.95
C ASP A 544 21.70 14.11 20.36
N GLU A 545 20.43 13.92 19.99
CA GLU A 545 19.75 12.63 20.19
C GLU A 545 20.42 11.53 19.35
N PHE A 546 20.74 11.79 18.08
CA PHE A 546 21.27 10.79 17.15
C PHE A 546 22.80 10.64 17.11
N ARG A 547 23.55 11.45 17.87
CA ARG A 547 25.02 11.56 17.82
C ARG A 547 25.78 10.21 17.78
N GLU A 548 25.38 9.23 18.59
CA GLU A 548 25.99 7.89 18.58
C GLU A 548 25.64 7.09 17.31
N ASP A 549 24.35 6.99 16.98
CA ASP A 549 23.87 6.24 15.82
C ASP A 549 24.38 6.86 14.50
N PHE A 550 24.48 8.19 14.42
CA PHE A 550 25.07 8.93 13.30
C PHE A 550 26.57 8.64 13.15
N SER A 551 27.33 8.57 14.25
CA SER A 551 28.75 8.18 14.22
C SER A 551 28.93 6.76 13.65
N ILE A 552 28.08 5.82 14.08
CA ILE A 552 28.08 4.43 13.60
C ILE A 552 27.68 4.35 12.12
N PHE A 553 26.69 5.14 11.71
CA PHE A 553 26.24 5.29 10.31
C PHE A 553 27.36 5.84 9.42
N LYS A 554 27.97 6.97 9.80
CA LYS A 554 29.05 7.64 9.05
C LYS A 554 30.23 6.70 8.85
N ILE A 555 30.70 6.02 9.91
CA ILE A 555 31.73 4.97 9.79
C ILE A 555 31.28 3.85 8.84
N THR A 556 30.06 3.34 9.01
CA THR A 556 29.55 2.20 8.22
C THR A 556 29.46 2.51 6.74
N GLN A 557 28.83 3.62 6.36
CA GLN A 557 28.64 4.00 4.96
C GLN A 557 29.97 4.29 4.26
N LEU A 558 30.85 5.10 4.87
CA LEU A 558 32.16 5.40 4.31
C LEU A 558 33.00 4.13 4.08
N SER A 559 32.95 3.19 5.02
CA SER A 559 33.79 1.98 5.02
C SER A 559 33.31 0.86 4.09
N MET A 560 32.02 0.84 3.72
CA MET A 560 31.46 -0.16 2.80
C MET A 560 32.13 -0.13 1.41
N TYR A 561 32.41 1.07 0.89
CA TYR A 561 32.94 1.24 -0.47
C TYR A 561 34.47 1.26 -0.57
N ILE A 562 35.23 1.20 0.54
CA ILE A 562 36.71 1.17 0.50
C ILE A 562 37.18 -0.06 -0.30
N SER A 563 36.59 -1.23 -0.04
CA SER A 563 37.04 -2.48 -0.64
C SER A 563 36.69 -2.62 -2.12
N SER A 564 35.56 -2.05 -2.56
CA SER A 564 35.02 -2.12 -3.92
C SER A 564 35.48 -0.96 -4.83
N SER A 565 35.69 0.24 -4.29
CA SER A 565 36.24 1.39 -5.04
C SER A 565 37.64 1.15 -5.58
N HIS A 566 38.45 0.33 -4.90
CA HIS A 566 39.87 0.11 -5.21
C HIS A 566 40.71 1.42 -5.31
N SER A 567 40.19 2.53 -4.76
CA SER A 567 40.77 3.88 -4.88
C SER A 567 41.48 4.29 -3.59
N GLU A 568 42.81 4.33 -3.61
CA GLU A 568 43.62 4.79 -2.47
C GLU A 568 43.30 6.24 -2.08
N ASP A 569 42.81 7.06 -3.02
CA ASP A 569 42.38 8.42 -2.71
C ASP A 569 41.02 8.44 -1.98
N TYR A 570 40.09 7.56 -2.34
CA TYR A 570 38.86 7.35 -1.56
C TYR A 570 39.19 6.84 -0.15
N PHE A 571 40.14 5.89 -0.01
CA PHE A 571 40.59 5.44 1.31
C PHE A 571 41.17 6.58 2.17
N LYS A 572 41.99 7.47 1.59
CA LYS A 572 42.50 8.67 2.29
C LYS A 572 41.37 9.61 2.70
N MET A 573 40.41 9.89 1.82
CA MET A 573 39.24 10.73 2.15
C MET A 573 38.44 10.15 3.32
N VAL A 574 38.17 8.85 3.29
CA VAL A 574 37.46 8.16 4.38
C VAL A 574 38.27 8.20 5.68
N LYS A 575 39.59 7.99 5.61
CA LYS A 575 40.47 8.06 6.78
C LYS A 575 40.45 9.46 7.40
N LEU A 576 40.62 10.52 6.61
CA LEU A 576 40.57 11.91 7.09
C LEU A 576 39.22 12.22 7.76
N ALA A 577 38.10 11.91 7.10
CA ALA A 577 36.77 12.16 7.66
C ALA A 577 36.43 11.33 8.91
N ILE A 578 37.20 10.29 9.22
CA ILE A 578 37.12 9.49 10.45
C ILE A 578 38.16 9.97 11.50
N GLU A 579 39.28 10.54 11.08
CA GLU A 579 40.26 11.21 11.96
C GLU A 579 39.71 12.53 12.52
N ASP A 580 38.93 13.27 11.73
CA ASP A 580 38.24 14.50 12.13
C ASP A 580 37.10 14.26 13.15
N MET A 581 36.65 13.01 13.31
CA MET A 581 35.75 12.62 14.39
C MET A 581 36.52 12.61 15.72
N ASN A 582 36.30 13.62 16.57
CA ASN A 582 36.90 13.75 17.90
C ASN A 582 36.42 12.67 18.90
N PHE A 583 36.83 11.41 18.69
CA PHE A 583 36.48 10.26 19.54
C PHE A 583 37.19 10.23 20.90
N LEU A 584 38.23 11.03 21.07
CA LEU A 584 39.05 11.05 22.28
C LEU A 584 38.33 11.83 23.40
N ASN A 585 37.54 11.10 24.21
CA ASN A 585 36.74 11.52 25.37
C ASN A 585 35.28 11.94 25.12
N THR A 586 34.49 11.13 24.37
CA THR A 586 33.02 11.32 24.28
C THR A 586 32.25 10.00 24.41
N ASP A 587 31.00 10.07 24.90
CA ASP A 587 30.10 8.91 25.07
C ASP A 587 29.87 8.11 23.77
N ALA A 588 29.96 8.77 22.61
CA ALA A 588 29.88 8.14 21.30
C ALA A 588 30.90 7.00 21.07
N TYR A 589 32.08 7.08 21.71
CA TYR A 589 33.06 6.00 21.66
C TYR A 589 32.55 4.73 22.40
N VAL A 590 31.79 4.89 23.48
CA VAL A 590 31.14 3.79 24.22
C VAL A 590 30.02 3.14 23.40
N GLY A 591 29.28 3.93 22.62
CA GLY A 591 28.27 3.43 21.67
C GLY A 591 28.89 2.54 20.58
N ILE A 592 30.02 2.96 19.99
CA ILE A 592 30.77 2.18 18.99
C ILE A 592 31.32 0.88 19.58
N ILE A 593 31.86 0.91 20.82
CA ILE A 593 32.38 -0.29 21.51
C ILE A 593 31.31 -1.40 21.63
N LYS A 594 30.03 -1.04 21.79
CA LYS A 594 28.93 -2.02 21.88
C LYS A 594 28.59 -2.69 20.54
N ARG A 595 29.05 -2.16 19.40
CA ARG A 595 28.77 -2.71 18.06
C ARG A 595 30.06 -3.10 17.34
N ASN A 596 30.53 -4.32 17.62
CA ASN A 596 31.80 -4.89 17.14
C ASN A 596 32.12 -4.61 15.66
N ASN A 597 31.17 -4.68 14.74
CA ASN A 597 31.43 -4.43 13.31
C ASN A 597 31.82 -2.98 13.00
N ALA A 598 31.20 -1.98 13.62
CA ALA A 598 31.56 -0.58 13.41
C ALA A 598 32.93 -0.26 14.05
N LEU A 599 33.16 -0.74 15.27
CA LEU A 599 34.47 -0.65 15.94
C LEU A 599 35.57 -1.34 15.11
N LYS A 600 35.30 -2.52 14.55
CA LYS A 600 36.23 -3.29 13.72
C LYS A 600 36.61 -2.51 12.45
N ARG A 601 35.63 -1.89 11.77
CA ARG A 601 35.89 -1.05 10.59
C ARG A 601 36.66 0.22 10.96
N PHE A 602 36.27 0.93 12.03
CA PHE A 602 37.00 2.09 12.55
C PHE A 602 38.47 1.75 12.86
N ASN A 603 38.71 0.71 13.67
CA ASN A 603 40.06 0.26 14.01
C ASN A 603 40.85 -0.18 12.76
N ALA A 604 40.21 -0.85 11.79
CA ALA A 604 40.85 -1.25 10.55
C ALA A 604 41.24 -0.05 9.67
N ILE A 605 40.50 1.08 9.71
CA ILE A 605 40.85 2.30 8.97
C ILE A 605 41.98 3.05 9.68
N MET A 606 41.85 3.30 10.98
CA MET A 606 42.84 4.06 11.76
C MET A 606 44.23 3.39 11.75
N ASN A 607 44.28 2.06 11.85
CA ASN A 607 45.53 1.29 11.85
C ASN A 607 46.11 1.00 10.45
N SER A 608 45.52 1.56 9.39
CA SER A 608 45.92 1.32 7.99
C SER A 608 46.35 2.59 7.27
N ASN A 609 47.27 2.45 6.33
CA ASN A 609 47.83 3.52 5.49
C ASN A 609 47.65 3.23 3.99
N SER A 610 46.97 2.13 3.66
CA SER A 610 46.57 1.72 2.31
C SER A 610 45.33 0.84 2.35
N ILE A 611 44.65 0.65 1.22
CA ILE A 611 43.54 -0.31 1.07
C ILE A 611 44.00 -1.73 1.40
N MET A 612 45.24 -2.09 1.06
CA MET A 612 45.77 -3.43 1.35
C MET A 612 45.91 -3.66 2.85
N GLU A 613 46.42 -2.68 3.60
CA GLU A 613 46.46 -2.75 5.07
C GLU A 613 45.03 -2.78 5.65
N TYR A 614 44.08 -2.01 5.09
CA TYR A 614 42.69 -2.02 5.54
C TYR A 614 42.02 -3.39 5.35
N LYS A 615 42.14 -3.99 4.16
CA LYS A 615 41.56 -5.31 3.86
C LYS A 615 42.10 -6.38 4.83
N LEU A 616 43.40 -6.36 5.14
CA LEU A 616 44.03 -7.29 6.09
C LEU A 616 43.62 -7.04 7.55
N ASN A 617 43.54 -5.78 7.97
CA ASN A 617 43.10 -5.43 9.32
C ASN A 617 41.60 -5.75 9.53
N LEU A 618 40.79 -5.64 8.48
CA LEU A 618 39.37 -6.03 8.48
C LEU A 618 39.18 -7.57 8.44
N SER A 619 40.06 -8.31 7.77
CA SER A 619 39.96 -9.77 7.62
C SER A 619 40.54 -10.58 8.80
N ASN A 620 40.92 -9.95 9.92
CA ASN A 620 41.63 -10.64 11.01
C ASN A 620 40.77 -11.62 11.88
N ASP A 621 39.59 -12.02 11.39
CA ASP A 621 38.95 -13.27 11.79
C ASP A 621 39.35 -14.35 10.76
N SER A 622 40.37 -15.14 11.10
CA SER A 622 41.08 -16.09 10.23
C SER A 622 41.87 -15.48 9.06
N VAL A 623 43.21 -15.54 9.17
CA VAL A 623 44.11 -15.34 8.04
C VAL A 623 44.01 -16.56 7.13
N ASP A 624 43.55 -16.37 5.90
CA ASP A 624 43.56 -17.44 4.89
C ASP A 624 45.02 -17.80 4.52
N LEU A 625 45.43 -18.99 4.99
CA LEU A 625 46.75 -19.55 4.71
C LEU A 625 46.95 -19.79 3.20
N GLY A 626 45.89 -20.04 2.42
CA GLY A 626 45.97 -20.22 0.97
C GLY A 626 46.33 -18.94 0.21
N PHE A 627 46.01 -17.76 0.76
CA PHE A 627 46.46 -16.48 0.22
C PHE A 627 47.92 -16.17 0.60
N LEU A 628 48.37 -16.57 1.80
CA LEU A 628 49.78 -16.47 2.17
C LEU A 628 50.66 -17.40 1.32
N GLU A 629 50.25 -18.66 1.14
CA GLU A 629 50.95 -19.62 0.27
C GLU A 629 51.04 -19.14 -1.20
N ASN A 630 50.08 -18.34 -1.67
CA ASN A 630 50.08 -17.81 -3.04
C ASN A 630 50.70 -16.40 -3.20
N ASN A 631 51.06 -15.74 -2.11
CA ASN A 631 51.67 -14.42 -2.16
C ASN A 631 53.06 -14.48 -2.81
N ILE A 632 53.24 -13.76 -3.93
CA ILE A 632 54.48 -13.75 -4.72
C ILE A 632 55.69 -13.36 -3.85
N TYR A 633 55.52 -12.44 -2.89
CA TYR A 633 56.60 -12.03 -2.00
C TYR A 633 56.95 -13.09 -0.95
N LEU A 634 56.01 -13.94 -0.52
CA LEU A 634 56.30 -15.07 0.36
C LEU A 634 56.96 -16.21 -0.42
N LYS A 635 56.45 -16.56 -1.61
CA LYS A 635 57.14 -17.50 -2.52
C LYS A 635 58.56 -17.03 -2.86
N GLU A 636 58.78 -15.73 -3.01
CA GLU A 636 60.10 -15.18 -3.29
C GLU A 636 61.00 -15.12 -2.03
N ILE A 637 60.43 -14.94 -0.82
CA ILE A 637 61.16 -15.10 0.44
C ILE A 637 61.53 -16.57 0.68
N ASP A 638 60.62 -17.52 0.53
CA ASP A 638 60.91 -18.96 0.66
C ASP A 638 61.93 -19.40 -0.38
N ARG A 639 61.83 -18.89 -1.62
CA ARG A 639 62.86 -19.10 -2.64
C ARG A 639 64.21 -18.52 -2.20
N ILE A 640 64.26 -17.29 -1.68
CA ILE A 640 65.50 -16.67 -1.20
C ILE A 640 66.06 -17.42 0.01
N GLN A 641 65.23 -17.87 0.94
CA GLN A 641 65.62 -18.67 2.11
C GLN A 641 66.11 -20.08 1.71
N ASN A 642 65.51 -20.70 0.68
CA ASN A 642 65.99 -21.95 0.11
C ASN A 642 67.30 -21.75 -0.69
N GLU A 643 67.45 -20.65 -1.45
CA GLU A 643 68.74 -20.31 -2.09
C GLU A 643 69.82 -20.06 -1.02
N ILE A 644 69.51 -19.35 0.08
CA ILE A 644 70.43 -19.14 1.22
C ILE A 644 70.76 -20.48 1.92
N SER A 645 69.78 -21.34 2.14
CA SER A 645 69.98 -22.64 2.81
C SER A 645 70.80 -23.61 1.96
N ASN A 646 70.57 -23.63 0.65
CA ASN A 646 71.38 -24.38 -0.31
C ASN A 646 72.80 -23.81 -0.42
N LEU A 647 72.98 -22.48 -0.35
CA LEU A 647 74.29 -21.85 -0.26
C LEU A 647 75.00 -22.15 1.07
N ALA A 648 74.28 -22.28 2.18
CA ALA A 648 74.84 -22.69 3.48
C ALA A 648 75.23 -24.18 3.50
N LEU A 649 74.45 -25.05 2.84
CA LEU A 649 74.82 -26.45 2.61
C LEU A 649 76.03 -26.58 1.68
N PHE A 650 76.06 -25.82 0.58
CA PHE A 650 77.21 -25.73 -0.33
C PHE A 650 78.44 -25.16 0.38
N SER A 651 78.27 -24.20 1.30
CA SER A 651 79.34 -23.70 2.18
C SER A 651 79.85 -24.77 3.13
N LYS A 652 78.98 -25.63 3.68
CA LYS A 652 79.39 -26.78 4.52
C LYS A 652 80.08 -27.89 3.73
N ASP A 653 79.66 -28.13 2.48
CA ASP A 653 80.36 -29.07 1.60
C ASP A 653 81.68 -28.48 1.08
N LEU A 654 81.80 -27.17 0.91
CA LEU A 654 83.08 -26.49 0.74
C LEU A 654 83.94 -26.67 2.00
N GLU A 655 83.46 -26.35 3.21
CA GLU A 655 84.18 -26.57 4.48
C GLU A 655 84.70 -28.02 4.61
N LYS A 656 83.90 -29.04 4.24
CA LYS A 656 84.32 -30.45 4.20
C LYS A 656 85.41 -30.76 3.17
N ASN A 657 85.42 -30.07 2.04
CA ASN A 657 86.46 -30.23 1.01
C ASN A 657 87.71 -29.38 1.29
N PHE A 658 87.60 -28.37 2.18
CA PHE A 658 88.67 -27.44 2.56
C PHE A 658 89.54 -27.90 3.74
N GLU A 659 89.39 -29.13 4.26
CA GLU A 659 90.33 -29.73 5.24
C GLU A 659 91.75 -30.01 4.69
N LYS A 660 92.10 -29.49 3.50
CA LYS A 660 93.46 -29.52 2.94
C LYS A 660 93.84 -28.18 2.30
N ILE A 661 95.02 -27.68 2.70
CA ILE A 661 95.85 -26.61 2.10
C ILE A 661 95.72 -25.22 2.76
N ASP A 662 96.82 -24.44 2.70
CA ASP A 662 97.39 -23.67 3.81
C ASP A 662 97.74 -22.21 3.44
N ASN A 663 97.61 -21.29 4.42
CA ASN A 663 98.24 -19.96 4.58
C ASN A 663 97.67 -18.61 4.04
N ASN A 664 97.24 -17.78 5.03
CA ASN A 664 97.46 -16.33 5.24
C ASN A 664 96.78 -15.23 4.38
N ILE A 665 96.43 -14.05 4.93
CA ILE A 665 95.48 -13.67 6.02
C ILE A 665 95.27 -12.14 5.95
N ASN A 666 94.02 -11.65 6.09
CA ASN A 666 93.71 -10.37 6.81
C ASN A 666 92.22 -9.99 6.96
N LEU A 667 91.27 -10.64 6.27
CA LEU A 667 89.86 -10.17 6.24
C LEU A 667 88.94 -10.64 7.39
N ASN A 668 89.37 -11.63 8.19
CA ASN A 668 88.47 -12.36 9.11
C ASN A 668 88.08 -11.62 10.42
N LYS A 669 88.47 -10.36 10.62
CA LYS A 669 88.13 -9.59 11.84
C LYS A 669 86.74 -8.94 11.82
N GLU A 670 86.25 -8.51 10.66
CA GLU A 670 84.92 -7.85 10.57
C GLU A 670 83.77 -8.86 10.54
N LEU A 671 83.96 -10.01 9.89
CA LEU A 671 83.00 -11.10 9.87
C LEU A 671 82.76 -11.66 11.29
N TYR A 672 83.85 -11.83 12.06
CA TYR A 672 83.81 -12.27 13.47
C TYR A 672 82.95 -11.35 14.35
N ASN A 673 83.07 -10.02 14.20
CA ASN A 673 82.30 -9.06 14.98
C ASN A 673 80.80 -9.09 14.59
N SER A 674 80.49 -9.23 13.31
CA SER A 674 79.10 -9.28 12.81
C SER A 674 78.34 -10.51 13.33
N VAL A 675 78.94 -11.70 13.29
CA VAL A 675 78.32 -12.94 13.80
C VAL A 675 78.16 -12.90 15.33
N LYS A 676 79.11 -12.31 16.05
CA LYS A 676 79.08 -12.17 17.52
C LYS A 676 77.99 -11.21 18.03
N ILE A 677 77.53 -10.28 17.18
CA ILE A 677 76.37 -9.41 17.45
C ILE A 677 75.06 -10.17 17.25
N LEU A 678 74.98 -11.03 16.23
CA LEU A 678 73.80 -11.85 15.95
C LEU A 678 73.56 -12.92 17.03
N ALA A 679 74.61 -13.64 17.45
CA ALA A 679 74.52 -14.67 18.50
C ALA A 679 74.15 -14.14 19.90
N LYS A 680 74.06 -12.80 20.08
CA LYS A 680 73.64 -12.15 21.34
C LYS A 680 72.15 -11.77 21.39
N LYS A 681 71.40 -11.99 20.31
CA LYS A 681 69.96 -11.66 20.22
C LYS A 681 69.03 -12.88 20.22
N ASP A 682 69.58 -14.09 20.24
CA ASP A 682 68.83 -15.34 20.30
C ASP A 682 69.41 -16.24 21.41
N ASN A 683 68.57 -16.64 22.36
CA ASN A 683 69.01 -17.19 23.65
C ASN A 683 69.37 -18.69 23.61
N ASN A 684 69.33 -19.34 22.45
CA ASN A 684 69.38 -20.79 22.31
C ASN A 684 70.61 -21.38 21.58
N LEU A 685 71.65 -20.58 21.27
CA LEU A 685 72.85 -21.06 20.55
C LEU A 685 74.13 -21.00 21.39
N ASN A 686 74.31 -22.03 22.23
CA ASN A 686 75.58 -22.31 22.90
C ASN A 686 76.47 -23.16 21.96
N VAL A 687 77.34 -22.52 21.17
CA VAL A 687 78.30 -23.20 20.29
C VAL A 687 79.72 -22.72 20.59
N SER A 688 80.52 -23.59 21.22
CA SER A 688 81.93 -23.33 21.52
C SER A 688 82.83 -24.09 20.54
N PHE A 689 83.56 -23.41 19.65
CA PHE A 689 84.63 -24.04 18.86
C PHE A 689 85.90 -23.20 18.78
N LYS A 690 87.03 -23.92 18.68
CA LYS A 690 88.38 -23.38 18.72
C LYS A 690 88.77 -22.78 17.37
N TYR A 691 89.45 -21.64 17.43
CA TYR A 691 90.09 -20.99 16.29
C TYR A 691 91.27 -21.84 15.78
N ASN A 692 91.39 -21.98 14.46
CA ASN A 692 92.66 -22.12 13.75
C ASN A 692 92.51 -21.45 12.37
N GLN A 693 93.55 -20.77 11.91
CA GLN A 693 93.58 -19.94 10.70
C GLN A 693 94.08 -20.75 9.50
N PHE A 694 93.66 -20.48 8.24
CA PHE A 694 94.45 -20.63 6.98
C PHE A 694 93.72 -20.00 5.76
N ASN A 695 94.41 -19.78 4.62
CA ASN A 695 93.86 -19.24 3.36
C ASN A 695 94.39 -20.02 2.13
N SER A 696 93.61 -20.13 1.04
CA SER A 696 94.11 -20.21 -0.35
C SER A 696 92.98 -19.83 -1.35
N SER A 697 92.95 -18.71 -2.08
CA SER A 697 93.91 -18.12 -3.05
C SER A 697 93.79 -18.55 -4.53
N ASN A 698 92.75 -19.29 -4.95
CA ASN A 698 92.38 -19.43 -6.38
C ASN A 698 90.84 -19.43 -6.65
N GLU A 699 90.02 -19.29 -5.60
CA GLU A 699 88.56 -19.14 -5.71
C GLU A 699 88.07 -17.69 -5.58
N SER A 700 88.97 -16.71 -5.40
CA SER A 700 88.62 -15.34 -5.03
C SER A 700 87.57 -14.67 -5.94
N ASN A 701 87.57 -14.94 -7.26
CA ASN A 701 86.53 -14.41 -8.16
C ASN A 701 85.18 -15.11 -8.01
N LYS A 702 85.14 -16.41 -7.66
CA LYS A 702 83.88 -17.10 -7.31
C LYS A 702 83.37 -16.64 -5.95
N ILE A 703 84.27 -16.53 -4.96
CA ILE A 703 83.93 -16.05 -3.61
C ILE A 703 83.42 -14.61 -3.66
N MET A 704 84.07 -13.71 -4.39
CA MET A 704 83.61 -12.31 -4.53
C MET A 704 82.24 -12.20 -5.23
N VAL A 705 82.01 -13.00 -6.29
CA VAL A 705 80.68 -13.09 -6.94
C VAL A 705 79.61 -13.69 -5.99
N LEU A 706 79.98 -14.64 -5.13
CA LEU A 706 79.10 -15.21 -4.11
C LEU A 706 78.87 -14.24 -2.95
N GLU A 707 79.86 -13.44 -2.55
CA GLU A 707 79.74 -12.38 -1.54
C GLU A 707 78.84 -11.25 -2.04
N ASP A 708 78.98 -10.81 -3.28
CA ASP A 708 78.13 -9.78 -3.86
C ASP A 708 76.70 -10.31 -4.10
N ARG A 709 76.55 -11.57 -4.51
CA ARG A 709 75.25 -12.24 -4.56
C ARG A 709 74.62 -12.36 -3.16
N ASN A 710 75.40 -12.70 -2.14
CA ASN A 710 74.92 -12.77 -0.75
C ASN A 710 74.55 -11.39 -0.21
N LYS A 711 75.37 -10.35 -0.43
CA LYS A 711 75.05 -8.96 -0.06
C LYS A 711 73.79 -8.48 -0.79
N TYR A 712 73.63 -8.81 -2.06
CA TYR A 712 72.42 -8.50 -2.84
C TYR A 712 71.18 -9.22 -2.30
N LEU A 713 71.25 -10.54 -2.08
CA LEU A 713 70.15 -11.32 -1.53
C LEU A 713 69.78 -10.87 -0.11
N LEU A 714 70.77 -10.60 0.75
CA LEU A 714 70.56 -10.12 2.12
C LEU A 714 70.00 -8.69 2.13
N LYS A 715 70.46 -7.81 1.23
CA LYS A 715 69.88 -6.48 1.04
C LYS A 715 68.42 -6.58 0.59
N LYS A 716 68.12 -7.40 -0.43
CA LYS A 716 66.76 -7.61 -0.93
C LYS A 716 65.85 -8.24 0.13
N TYR A 717 66.35 -9.19 0.92
CA TYR A 717 65.64 -9.78 2.06
C TYR A 717 65.34 -8.74 3.16
N ASN A 718 66.31 -7.89 3.51
CA ASN A 718 66.09 -6.81 4.47
C ASN A 718 65.18 -5.68 3.93
N GLU A 719 65.23 -5.37 2.63
CA GLU A 719 64.28 -4.45 1.98
C GLU A 719 62.85 -5.01 1.99
N LEU A 720 62.68 -6.32 1.84
CA LEU A 720 61.40 -7.00 1.99
C LEU A 720 60.93 -6.96 3.46
N LEU A 721 61.76 -7.34 4.43
CA LEU A 721 61.45 -7.27 5.87
C LEU A 721 61.09 -5.85 6.36
N ASN A 722 61.74 -4.81 5.82
CA ASN A 722 61.49 -3.42 6.18
C ASN A 722 60.17 -2.87 5.60
N LYS A 723 59.54 -3.54 4.63
CA LYS A 723 58.16 -3.22 4.26
C LYS A 723 57.25 -3.62 5.44
N ARG A 724 56.48 -2.66 5.96
CA ARG A 724 55.66 -2.73 7.19
C ARG A 724 54.85 -4.04 7.34
N PHE A 725 54.42 -4.60 6.22
CA PHE A 725 53.79 -5.91 6.05
C PHE A 725 54.44 -7.05 6.88
N PHE A 726 55.78 -7.19 6.87
CA PHE A 726 56.44 -8.34 7.49
C PHE A 726 56.61 -8.22 9.02
N ASN A 727 56.83 -7.01 9.54
CA ASN A 727 57.03 -6.77 10.97
C ASN A 727 55.79 -7.05 11.84
N ASN A 728 54.59 -7.06 11.24
CA ASN A 728 53.34 -7.40 11.94
C ASN A 728 53.03 -8.90 11.87
N ILE A 729 53.47 -9.62 10.82
CA ILE A 729 53.26 -11.07 10.68
C ILE A 729 54.18 -11.83 11.63
N PHE A 730 55.46 -11.45 11.75
CA PHE A 730 56.43 -12.09 12.66
C PHE A 730 56.29 -11.69 14.15
N LYS A 731 55.25 -10.92 14.52
CA LYS A 731 54.98 -10.49 15.90
C LYS A 731 53.78 -11.18 16.55
N LYS A 732 52.99 -11.91 15.77
CA LYS A 732 52.01 -12.91 16.24
C LYS A 732 52.69 -14.28 16.26
#